data_AF-A0A351HKX1-F1
#
_entry.id   AF-A0A351HKX1-F1
#
_cell.length_a   1.000
_cell.length_b   1.000
_cell.length_c   1.000
_cell.angle_alpha   90.00
_cell.angle_beta   90.00
_cell.angle_gamma   90.00
#
_symmetry.space_group_name_H-M   'P 1'
#
loop_
_entity.id
_entity.type
_entity.pdbx_description
1 polymer ?
#
loop_
_entity_poly.entity_id
_entity_poly.type
_entity_poly.pdbx_seq_one_letter_code
_entity_poly.pdbx_strand_id
1 'polypeptide(L)'
;MNYKNLHLIFWFTFFSTFCFGSELVIEVTTDKYPNETSWKVFDTNKNLIHQNGTLLKNITYRDTLEVPADACYFWRIYDVYGNGMSNGTPPGDYKVYLDGALVASCENPNFGDSISVYGLGTGCVSSDVSLESLDFSSQQAFNPFDVTFSVLNFGSGNIESLLIGYDLGGWEQEPVLLEGLSIEFGEQVQLSFPEKLQFTTSGEVIFSLRVEKVNGTVDLNLNNNSLTKTILVADGYWQKPMHEEFTANWCGPCALANPKLKATLDQFPGQYSLIKYQYLNDSYFHVDGGRMATFYGVAGVPSMYINGNYFYPGDYTPEEFLTHKGQVTPVSLILNPMAIGDSVFVNVNIAATENFTSKAYLRLAVVENITTGNVGTNGEEEFENVFMKFLSNWGGDEIGQLTSGQSVTLTFKTKMSDTFVEEMNDLSVVGYLFYKNAYEVLQSEMVAVPYTPAAPVISFSIVNGSVDIDTVLNLTIESDKPLIHSNGTEITDIQPVISFKENNGEGIDVAFTGSISNTKKTITITPVSNLKPNTEYFIQLSGVKSDEGIEVSDATLSFTTKNTVGITNIAQNNLQIFPNPANNLLTLNSLCSTEATILDAAGKTVMAKALEVGFNSWEISNLKAGVYFIKVTVENQSTFYKIIKY
;
A
#
# COMPACT_ATOMS: atom_id res chain seq x y z
N MET A 1 46.23 71.72 -56.39
CA MET A 1 44.99 72.19 -55.73
C MET A 1 44.33 70.98 -55.08
N ASN A 2 43.80 70.97 -53.85
CA ASN A 2 44.15 71.59 -52.58
C ASN A 2 43.24 70.86 -51.55
N TYR A 3 43.78 70.46 -50.39
CA TYR A 3 43.08 70.05 -49.15
C TYR A 3 42.28 68.73 -49.14
N LYS A 4 42.18 67.94 -48.06
CA LYS A 4 42.57 68.13 -46.64
C LYS A 4 42.57 66.75 -45.94
N ASN A 5 43.54 66.56 -45.05
CA ASN A 5 43.53 65.53 -44.01
C ASN A 5 42.26 65.65 -43.16
N LEU A 6 41.51 64.56 -43.04
CA LEU A 6 40.44 64.42 -42.05
C LEU A 6 41.01 63.61 -40.87
N HIS A 7 41.48 64.31 -39.84
CA HIS A 7 41.71 63.71 -38.53
C HIS A 7 40.34 63.42 -37.91
N LEU A 8 39.91 62.16 -37.89
CA LEU A 8 38.87 61.72 -36.96
C LEU A 8 39.50 61.60 -35.57
N ILE A 9 39.19 62.58 -34.72
CA ILE A 9 39.43 62.50 -33.28
C ILE A 9 38.36 61.58 -32.71
N PHE A 10 38.73 60.36 -32.32
CA PHE A 10 37.90 59.55 -31.43
C PHE A 10 37.94 60.18 -30.04
N TRP A 11 36.85 60.82 -29.62
CA TRP A 11 36.60 61.03 -28.21
C TRP A 11 36.32 59.66 -27.58
N PHE A 12 37.33 59.05 -26.97
CA PHE A 12 37.08 58.06 -25.92
C PHE A 12 36.56 58.84 -24.71
N THR A 13 35.24 58.98 -24.60
CA THR A 13 34.63 59.21 -23.30
C THR A 13 34.81 57.94 -22.49
N PHE A 14 35.90 57.86 -21.73
CA PHE A 14 35.94 57.03 -20.53
C PHE A 14 34.84 57.59 -19.61
N PHE A 15 33.64 57.03 -19.68
CA PHE A 15 32.82 57.00 -18.49
C PHE A 15 33.59 56.11 -17.52
N SER A 16 34.33 56.74 -16.61
CA SER A 16 34.59 56.16 -15.31
C SER A 16 33.20 55.95 -14.71
N THR A 17 32.65 54.76 -14.90
CA THR A 17 31.59 54.26 -14.04
C THR A 17 32.21 54.23 -12.66
N PHE A 18 31.80 55.15 -11.80
CA PHE A 18 32.04 55.03 -10.37
C PHE A 18 31.35 53.72 -9.96
N CYS A 19 32.12 52.64 -9.87
CA CYS A 19 31.67 51.42 -9.22
C CYS A 19 31.61 51.77 -7.73
N PHE A 20 30.41 51.95 -7.19
CA PHE A 20 30.22 51.92 -5.74
C PHE A 20 30.39 50.45 -5.34
N GLY A 21 31.45 50.13 -4.60
CA GLY A 21 31.60 48.81 -3.99
C GLY A 21 30.64 48.67 -2.80
N SER A 22 30.13 47.45 -2.60
CA SER A 22 29.54 47.04 -1.33
C SER A 22 30.65 46.61 -0.36
N GLU A 23 30.46 46.88 0.92
CA GLU A 23 31.38 46.46 1.98
C GLU A 23 30.94 45.09 2.51
N LEU A 24 31.74 44.05 2.25
CA LEU A 24 31.59 42.72 2.84
C LEU A 24 32.56 42.59 4.01
N VAL A 25 32.04 42.35 5.22
CA VAL A 25 32.84 42.13 6.43
C VAL A 25 32.66 40.70 6.92
N ILE A 26 33.78 40.02 7.15
CA ILE A 26 33.82 38.67 7.72
C ILE A 26 34.57 38.75 9.04
N GLU A 27 33.87 38.43 10.12
CA GLU A 27 34.42 38.31 11.47
C GLU A 27 34.43 36.83 11.85
N VAL A 28 35.60 36.28 12.17
CA VAL A 28 35.75 34.88 12.61
C VAL A 28 36.59 34.86 13.87
N THR A 29 36.00 34.36 14.95
CA THR A 29 36.72 34.02 16.18
C THR A 29 37.09 32.55 16.11
N THR A 30 38.37 32.23 15.97
CA THR A 30 38.81 30.84 15.98
C THR A 30 38.76 30.26 17.39
N ASP A 31 38.56 28.95 17.48
CA ASP A 31 38.65 28.21 18.73
C ASP A 31 40.12 27.81 19.04
N LYS A 32 40.31 26.72 19.80
CA LYS A 32 41.63 26.19 20.16
C LYS A 32 42.39 25.58 18.97
N TYR A 33 41.71 25.29 17.85
CA TYR A 33 42.19 24.51 16.71
C TYR A 33 42.17 25.31 15.39
N PRO A 34 42.83 26.49 15.33
CA PRO A 34 42.78 27.39 14.17
C PRO A 34 43.39 26.81 12.88
N ASN A 35 44.20 25.76 12.98
CA ASN A 35 44.83 25.10 11.83
C ASN A 35 43.83 24.25 11.02
N GLU A 36 42.67 23.97 11.61
CA GLU A 36 41.59 23.20 11.02
C GLU A 36 40.61 24.15 10.32
N THR A 37 40.56 25.41 10.76
CA THR A 37 39.69 26.45 10.22
C THR A 37 40.33 27.20 9.05
N SER A 38 39.59 27.32 7.95
CA SER A 38 39.88 28.29 6.88
C SER A 38 38.59 28.83 6.28
N TRP A 39 38.63 29.98 5.63
CA TRP A 39 37.45 30.52 4.95
C TRP A 39 37.81 31.28 3.68
N LYS A 40 36.86 31.31 2.75
CA LYS A 40 37.01 31.85 1.40
C LYS A 40 35.76 32.61 0.97
N VAL A 41 35.93 33.57 0.08
CA VAL A 41 34.85 34.27 -0.63
C VAL A 41 34.98 33.95 -2.11
N PHE A 42 33.86 33.62 -2.73
CA PHE A 42 33.76 33.24 -4.13
C PHE A 42 32.68 34.07 -4.84
N ASP A 43 32.80 34.21 -6.16
CA ASP A 43 31.67 34.63 -7.00
C ASP A 43 30.71 33.44 -7.26
N THR A 44 29.59 33.68 -7.94
CA THR A 44 28.61 32.62 -8.29
C THR A 44 29.15 31.59 -9.30
N ASN A 45 30.28 31.87 -9.97
CA ASN A 45 30.99 30.92 -10.84
C ASN A 45 32.03 30.09 -10.05
N LYS A 46 32.05 30.19 -8.72
CA LYS A 46 33.01 29.52 -7.81
C LYS A 46 34.47 29.97 -8.03
N ASN A 47 34.70 31.13 -8.66
CA ASN A 47 36.04 31.72 -8.72
C ASN A 47 36.41 32.31 -7.36
N LEU A 48 37.64 32.09 -6.92
CA LEU A 48 38.13 32.62 -5.64
C LEU A 48 38.31 34.14 -5.73
N ILE A 49 37.61 34.88 -4.87
CA ILE A 49 37.73 36.33 -4.72
C ILE A 49 38.69 36.67 -3.58
N HIS A 50 38.57 35.96 -2.46
CA HIS A 50 39.40 36.18 -1.29
C HIS A 50 39.50 34.93 -0.42
N GLN A 51 40.54 34.86 0.41
CA GLN A 51 40.68 33.82 1.44
C GLN A 51 41.42 34.37 2.65
N ASN A 52 41.16 33.78 3.80
CA ASN A 52 41.84 34.13 5.03
C ASN A 52 43.35 33.87 4.98
N GLY A 53 44.10 34.61 5.81
CA GLY A 53 45.50 34.34 6.10
C GLY A 53 45.69 33.26 7.17
N THR A 54 46.91 33.14 7.68
CA THR A 54 47.22 32.24 8.81
C THR A 54 46.45 32.66 10.06
N LEU A 55 45.68 31.74 10.63
CA LEU A 55 44.92 31.95 11.85
C LEU A 55 45.68 31.45 13.09
N LEU A 56 45.43 32.11 14.22
CA LEU A 56 45.97 31.80 15.54
C LEU A 56 44.82 31.53 16.48
N LYS A 57 45.03 30.61 17.43
CA LYS A 57 43.98 30.11 18.33
C LYS A 57 43.38 31.23 19.17
N ASN A 58 42.07 31.18 19.40
CA ASN A 58 41.34 32.12 20.27
C ASN A 58 41.54 33.60 19.89
N ILE A 59 41.70 33.90 18.59
CA ILE A 59 41.77 35.27 18.07
C ILE A 59 40.56 35.54 17.19
N THR A 60 40.01 36.75 17.32
CA THR A 60 39.00 37.28 16.40
C THR A 60 39.70 38.00 15.25
N TYR A 61 39.46 37.52 14.05
CA TYR A 61 39.86 38.15 12.80
C TYR A 61 38.67 38.90 12.22
N ARG A 62 38.88 40.10 11.70
CA ARG A 62 37.86 40.91 11.04
C ARG A 62 38.42 41.43 9.73
N ASP A 63 38.04 40.77 8.64
CA ASP A 63 38.45 41.14 7.28
C ASP A 63 37.34 41.93 6.60
N THR A 64 37.72 43.00 5.91
CA THR A 64 36.80 43.91 5.21
C THR A 64 37.19 43.94 3.75
N LEU A 65 36.23 43.62 2.88
CA LEU A 65 36.40 43.50 1.44
C LEU A 65 35.48 44.49 0.75
N GLU A 66 36.02 45.27 -0.19
CA GLU A 66 35.21 45.97 -1.16
C GLU A 66 34.92 45.02 -2.32
N VAL A 67 33.65 44.67 -2.49
CA VAL A 67 33.17 43.84 -3.60
C VAL A 67 32.25 44.66 -4.51
N PRO A 68 32.29 44.49 -5.83
CA PRO A 68 31.31 45.09 -6.74
C PRO A 68 29.87 44.92 -6.25
N ALA A 69 29.14 46.01 -6.03
CA ALA A 69 27.79 45.97 -5.46
C ALA A 69 26.79 45.25 -6.38
N ASP A 70 27.02 45.29 -7.69
CA ASP A 70 26.19 44.70 -8.75
C ASP A 70 26.50 43.22 -9.04
N ALA A 71 27.37 42.59 -8.25
CA ALA A 71 27.67 41.17 -8.33
C ALA A 71 27.08 40.40 -7.13
N CYS A 72 27.13 39.07 -7.21
CA CYS A 72 26.72 38.18 -6.15
C CYS A 72 27.90 37.29 -5.73
N TYR A 73 28.04 37.10 -4.42
CA TYR A 73 29.13 36.35 -3.81
C TYR A 73 28.57 35.37 -2.77
N PHE A 74 29.41 34.39 -2.43
CA PHE A 74 29.19 33.56 -1.26
C PHE A 74 30.48 33.41 -0.47
N TRP A 75 30.33 33.34 0.84
CA TRP A 75 31.40 33.05 1.78
C TRP A 75 31.28 31.59 2.23
N ARG A 76 32.41 30.90 2.41
CA ARG A 76 32.44 29.54 2.94
C ARG A 76 33.55 29.41 3.97
N ILE A 77 33.23 28.84 5.13
CA ILE A 77 34.18 28.43 6.15
C ILE A 77 34.27 26.90 6.17
N TYR A 78 35.47 26.40 6.44
CA TYR A 78 35.83 24.99 6.42
C TYR A 78 36.45 24.59 7.76
N ASP A 79 36.23 23.35 8.16
CA ASP A 79 36.87 22.68 9.29
C ASP A 79 37.37 21.29 8.86
N VAL A 80 38.66 21.01 9.04
CA VAL A 80 39.30 19.79 8.52
C VAL A 80 38.84 18.50 9.22
N TYR A 81 38.41 18.58 10.48
CA TYR A 81 38.01 17.41 11.27
C TYR A 81 36.50 17.25 11.41
N GLY A 82 35.72 18.11 10.76
CA GLY A 82 34.27 17.97 10.65
C GLY A 82 33.51 18.23 11.95
N ASN A 83 34.13 18.91 12.91
CA ASN A 83 33.50 19.26 14.18
C ASN A 83 33.21 20.76 14.30
N GLY A 84 33.39 21.52 13.22
CA GLY A 84 33.23 22.96 13.20
C GLY A 84 34.16 23.64 14.21
N MET A 85 33.67 24.72 14.83
CA MET A 85 34.43 25.50 15.83
C MET A 85 33.85 25.36 17.24
N SER A 86 33.16 24.24 17.53
CA SER A 86 32.41 24.09 18.78
C SER A 86 33.14 23.39 19.94
N ASN A 87 34.26 22.73 19.66
CA ASN A 87 34.93 21.85 20.64
C ASN A 87 36.11 22.52 21.38
N GLY A 88 36.50 23.74 20.98
CA GLY A 88 37.48 24.54 21.72
C GLY A 88 36.90 25.23 22.97
N THR A 89 37.77 25.57 23.92
CA THR A 89 37.43 26.45 25.05
C THR A 89 38.41 27.64 25.07
N PRO A 90 37.94 28.89 24.83
CA PRO A 90 36.58 29.23 24.38
C PRO A 90 36.25 28.64 22.99
N PRO A 91 34.97 28.43 22.67
CA PRO A 91 34.56 28.05 21.33
C PRO A 91 34.76 29.21 20.35
N GLY A 92 34.75 28.89 19.06
CA GLY A 92 34.80 29.89 18.01
C GLY A 92 33.41 30.42 17.64
N ASP A 93 33.39 31.43 16.78
CA ASP A 93 32.19 32.03 16.21
C ASP A 93 32.50 32.64 14.83
N TYR A 94 31.45 32.94 14.07
CA TYR A 94 31.56 33.79 12.89
C TYR A 94 30.40 34.76 12.78
N LYS A 95 30.64 35.89 12.13
CA LYS A 95 29.65 36.87 11.70
C LYS A 95 30.01 37.40 10.32
N VAL A 96 29.01 37.54 9.46
CA VAL A 96 29.15 38.10 8.12
C VAL A 96 28.23 39.32 8.03
N TYR A 97 28.75 40.43 7.53
CA TYR A 97 28.01 41.66 7.32
C TYR A 97 28.13 42.12 5.87
N LEU A 98 27.05 42.66 5.32
CA LEU A 98 27.02 43.32 4.02
C LEU A 98 26.50 44.76 4.19
N ASP A 99 27.29 45.75 3.77
CA ASP A 99 26.97 47.18 3.90
C ASP A 99 26.57 47.56 5.34
N GLY A 100 27.24 46.95 6.31
CA GLY A 100 27.00 47.14 7.75
C GLY A 100 25.83 46.35 8.35
N ALA A 101 24.99 45.70 7.54
CA ALA A 101 23.91 44.83 8.02
C ALA A 101 24.45 43.43 8.34
N LEU A 102 24.12 42.88 9.51
CA LEU A 102 24.45 41.50 9.85
C LEU A 102 23.61 40.54 9.01
N VAL A 103 24.24 39.75 8.14
CA VAL A 103 23.57 38.81 7.23
C VAL A 103 23.60 37.37 7.75
N ALA A 104 24.63 37.00 8.50
CA ALA A 104 24.74 35.69 9.13
C ALA A 104 25.60 35.74 10.38
N SER A 105 25.27 34.95 11.38
CA SER A 105 26.10 34.75 12.57
C SER A 105 25.84 33.40 13.21
N CYS A 106 26.88 32.77 13.75
CA CYS A 106 26.71 31.57 14.57
C CYS A 106 27.78 31.54 15.68
N GLU A 107 27.32 31.42 16.92
CA GLU A 107 28.17 31.20 18.09
C GLU A 107 28.31 29.70 18.34
N ASN A 108 29.52 29.24 18.65
CA ASN A 108 29.80 27.82 18.92
C ASN A 108 29.34 26.87 17.78
N PRO A 109 29.69 27.13 16.51
CA PRO A 109 29.08 26.42 15.39
C PRO A 109 29.65 25.00 15.23
N ASN A 110 28.75 24.04 15.02
CA ASN A 110 29.09 22.67 14.61
C ASN A 110 28.53 22.41 13.20
N PHE A 111 29.28 22.80 12.16
CA PHE A 111 28.84 22.75 10.76
C PHE A 111 29.42 21.58 9.95
N GLY A 112 29.97 20.56 10.61
CA GLY A 112 30.68 19.52 9.88
C GLY A 112 31.94 20.08 9.21
N ASP A 113 32.17 19.67 7.96
CA ASP A 113 33.37 20.05 7.21
C ASP A 113 33.33 21.48 6.65
N SER A 114 32.14 22.04 6.41
CA SER A 114 31.99 23.42 5.93
C SER A 114 30.56 23.96 6.02
N ILE A 115 30.42 25.28 6.08
CA ILE A 115 29.15 25.99 5.87
C ILE A 115 29.36 27.19 4.95
N SER A 116 28.33 27.54 4.18
CA SER A 116 28.34 28.69 3.29
C SER A 116 27.28 29.71 3.66
N VAL A 117 27.59 30.98 3.45
CA VAL A 117 26.64 32.09 3.46
C VAL A 117 26.58 32.62 2.04
N TYR A 118 25.44 32.41 1.39
CA TYR A 118 25.19 32.86 0.02
C TYR A 118 24.55 34.26 0.04
N GLY A 119 24.49 34.92 -1.12
CA GLY A 119 23.61 36.09 -1.29
C GLY A 119 24.26 37.39 -0.89
N LEU A 120 25.60 37.40 -0.93
CA LEU A 120 26.40 38.53 -0.53
C LEU A 120 26.54 39.45 -1.75
N GLY A 121 25.77 40.52 -1.80
CA GLY A 121 25.78 41.52 -2.87
C GLY A 121 24.38 41.80 -3.43
N THR A 122 24.20 42.94 -4.10
CA THR A 122 22.88 43.32 -4.66
C THR A 122 22.64 42.76 -6.06
N GLY A 123 23.64 42.14 -6.67
CA GLY A 123 23.56 41.45 -7.96
C GLY A 123 23.00 40.02 -7.91
N CYS A 124 22.59 39.53 -6.74
CA CYS A 124 22.04 38.18 -6.62
C CYS A 124 20.68 38.10 -7.30
N VAL A 125 20.61 37.35 -8.40
CA VAL A 125 19.35 37.15 -9.12
C VAL A 125 18.38 36.28 -8.30
N SER A 126 17.08 36.43 -8.52
CA SER A 126 16.06 35.66 -7.80
C SER A 126 16.04 34.18 -8.20
N SER A 127 16.55 33.86 -9.39
CA SER A 127 16.44 32.55 -10.02
C SER A 127 17.81 32.17 -10.58
N ASP A 128 18.59 31.47 -9.77
CA ASP A 128 19.90 30.90 -10.10
C ASP A 128 20.00 29.54 -9.43
N VAL A 129 20.24 28.50 -10.21
CA VAL A 129 20.49 27.16 -9.72
C VAL A 129 21.81 26.65 -10.30
N SER A 130 22.59 26.00 -9.47
CA SER A 130 23.81 25.33 -9.90
C SER A 130 23.58 23.82 -9.92
N LEU A 131 23.95 23.17 -11.02
CA LEU A 131 24.10 21.72 -11.06
C LEU A 131 25.42 21.35 -10.38
N GLU A 132 25.34 20.57 -9.30
CA GLU A 132 26.51 20.19 -8.50
C GLU A 132 27.10 18.85 -8.91
N SER A 133 26.26 17.86 -9.20
CA SER A 133 26.72 16.51 -9.58
C SER A 133 25.67 15.71 -10.36
N LEU A 134 26.14 14.71 -11.11
CA LEU A 134 25.33 13.66 -11.72
C LEU A 134 25.56 12.37 -10.93
N ASP A 135 24.54 11.92 -10.19
CA ASP A 135 24.64 10.98 -9.06
C ASP A 135 24.24 9.53 -9.41
N PHE A 136 24.38 9.13 -10.67
CA PHE A 136 24.09 7.78 -11.14
C PHE A 136 25.35 7.06 -11.69
N SER A 137 25.31 5.74 -11.92
CA SER A 137 26.49 4.99 -12.40
C SER A 137 26.96 5.43 -13.80
N SER A 138 28.28 5.54 -14.02
CA SER A 138 28.87 5.72 -15.37
C SER A 138 28.90 4.43 -16.20
N GLN A 139 28.56 3.29 -15.60
CA GLN A 139 28.35 2.02 -16.31
C GLN A 139 26.86 1.72 -16.33
N GLN A 140 26.32 1.53 -17.53
CA GLN A 140 24.92 1.25 -17.79
C GLN A 140 24.76 0.04 -18.72
N ALA A 141 23.55 -0.47 -18.81
CA ALA A 141 23.16 -1.51 -19.75
C ALA A 141 21.77 -1.15 -20.31
N PHE A 142 21.10 -2.07 -20.99
CA PHE A 142 19.76 -1.83 -21.52
C PHE A 142 18.67 -1.86 -20.44
N ASN A 143 19.01 -2.00 -19.16
CA ASN A 143 18.04 -1.90 -18.06
C ASN A 143 17.60 -0.43 -17.87
N PRO A 144 16.33 -0.19 -17.52
CA PRO A 144 15.89 1.12 -17.06
C PRO A 144 16.64 1.53 -15.78
N PHE A 145 17.09 2.79 -15.70
CA PHE A 145 17.80 3.33 -14.53
C PHE A 145 17.31 4.75 -14.17
N ASP A 146 17.44 5.09 -12.90
CA ASP A 146 17.11 6.41 -12.37
C ASP A 146 18.25 7.40 -12.69
N VAL A 147 17.88 8.57 -13.21
CA VAL A 147 18.80 9.71 -13.38
C VAL A 147 18.69 10.60 -12.16
N THR A 148 19.68 10.53 -11.29
CA THR A 148 19.79 11.36 -10.09
C THR A 148 20.86 12.43 -10.28
N PHE A 149 20.63 13.61 -9.73
CA PHE A 149 21.56 14.74 -9.81
C PHE A 149 21.35 15.70 -8.65
N SER A 150 22.38 16.42 -8.25
CA SER A 150 22.29 17.40 -7.16
C SER A 150 22.24 18.81 -7.71
N VAL A 151 21.38 19.63 -7.11
CA VAL A 151 21.25 21.06 -7.42
C VAL A 151 21.45 21.89 -6.17
N LEU A 152 22.00 23.09 -6.31
CA LEU A 152 22.14 24.10 -5.26
C LEU A 152 21.42 25.38 -5.67
N ASN A 153 20.52 25.89 -4.83
CA ASN A 153 19.88 27.17 -5.07
C ASN A 153 20.84 28.32 -4.75
N PHE A 154 21.35 28.99 -5.79
CA PHE A 154 22.14 30.22 -5.69
C PHE A 154 21.29 31.50 -5.81
N GLY A 155 20.01 31.36 -6.15
CA GLY A 155 19.08 32.46 -6.31
C GLY A 155 18.42 32.84 -5.00
N SER A 156 18.19 34.15 -4.80
CA SER A 156 17.54 34.64 -3.57
C SER A 156 16.07 34.21 -3.39
N GLY A 157 15.44 33.67 -4.44
CA GLY A 157 14.08 33.12 -4.39
C GLY A 157 14.05 31.61 -4.15
N ASN A 158 12.96 31.12 -3.56
CA ASN A 158 12.70 29.68 -3.44
C ASN A 158 12.53 29.05 -4.82
N ILE A 159 13.11 27.86 -5.05
CA ILE A 159 12.90 27.10 -6.29
C ILE A 159 11.71 26.15 -6.09
N GLU A 160 10.66 26.38 -6.88
CA GLU A 160 9.41 25.61 -6.90
C GLU A 160 9.31 24.69 -8.12
N SER A 161 10.00 25.05 -9.21
CA SER A 161 10.10 24.20 -10.40
C SER A 161 11.40 24.40 -11.19
N LEU A 162 11.83 23.34 -11.86
CA LEU A 162 12.96 23.32 -12.79
C LEU A 162 12.55 22.69 -14.12
N LEU A 163 12.86 23.36 -15.23
CA LEU A 163 12.81 22.75 -16.57
C LEU A 163 14.20 22.28 -16.94
N ILE A 164 14.37 20.98 -17.10
CA ILE A 164 15.64 20.31 -17.31
C ILE A 164 15.73 19.82 -18.74
N GLY A 165 16.66 20.37 -19.52
CA GLY A 165 17.02 19.86 -20.83
C GLY A 165 18.11 18.80 -20.70
N TYR A 166 18.12 17.81 -21.59
CA TYR A 166 19.20 16.84 -21.61
C TYR A 166 19.46 16.27 -23.01
N ASP A 167 20.71 15.86 -23.22
CA ASP A 167 21.22 15.33 -24.47
C ASP A 167 21.83 13.94 -24.25
N LEU A 168 21.57 13.03 -25.19
CA LEU A 168 22.11 11.68 -25.22
C LEU A 168 22.99 11.50 -26.45
N GLY A 169 24.30 11.69 -26.29
CA GLY A 169 25.27 11.44 -27.37
C GLY A 169 25.11 12.38 -28.57
N GLY A 170 24.75 13.63 -28.33
CA GLY A 170 24.52 14.66 -29.34
C GLY A 170 23.08 14.71 -29.89
N TRP A 171 22.16 13.93 -29.30
CA TRP A 171 20.74 13.98 -29.59
C TRP A 171 19.96 14.63 -28.43
N GLU A 172 19.45 15.83 -28.70
CA GLU A 172 18.58 16.59 -27.81
C GLU A 172 17.28 15.84 -27.51
N GLN A 173 16.89 15.77 -26.24
CA GLN A 173 15.68 15.10 -25.78
C GLN A 173 14.61 16.12 -25.36
N GLU A 174 13.38 15.65 -25.19
CA GLU A 174 12.31 16.49 -24.65
C GLU A 174 12.63 16.91 -23.21
N PRO A 175 12.52 18.20 -22.86
CA PRO A 175 12.82 18.66 -21.51
C PRO A 175 11.90 18.06 -20.44
N VAL A 176 12.46 17.75 -19.28
CA VAL A 176 11.76 17.24 -18.10
C VAL A 176 11.39 18.40 -17.19
N LEU A 177 10.10 18.53 -16.86
CA LEU A 177 9.63 19.49 -15.87
C LEU A 177 9.55 18.82 -14.50
N LEU A 178 10.27 19.38 -13.52
CA LEU A 178 10.16 19.03 -12.11
C LEU A 178 9.36 20.13 -11.40
N GLU A 179 8.25 19.78 -10.76
CA GLU A 179 7.36 20.71 -10.04
C GLU A 179 7.17 20.29 -8.58
N GLY A 180 6.61 21.18 -7.76
CA GLY A 180 6.35 20.91 -6.34
C GLY A 180 7.62 20.90 -5.50
N LEU A 181 8.69 21.52 -6.00
CA LEU A 181 9.95 21.67 -5.26
C LEU A 181 9.79 22.76 -4.18
N SER A 182 10.70 22.74 -3.21
CA SER A 182 10.84 23.81 -2.21
C SER A 182 12.30 23.87 -1.80
N ILE A 183 13.16 24.30 -2.72
CA ILE A 183 14.60 24.41 -2.48
C ILE A 183 14.89 25.82 -2.03
N GLU A 184 15.13 25.98 -0.74
CA GLU A 184 15.40 27.27 -0.12
C GLU A 184 16.75 27.82 -0.56
N PHE A 185 16.94 29.12 -0.34
CA PHE A 185 18.18 29.77 -0.71
C PHE A 185 19.39 29.15 -0.01
N GLY A 186 20.41 28.76 -0.78
CA GLY A 186 21.62 28.11 -0.27
C GLY A 186 21.45 26.62 0.06
N GLU A 187 20.25 26.06 -0.15
CA GLU A 187 19.98 24.64 0.02
C GLU A 187 20.48 23.83 -1.18
N GLN A 188 21.12 22.70 -0.90
CA GLN A 188 21.48 21.70 -1.90
C GLN A 188 20.59 20.47 -1.75
N VAL A 189 19.95 20.06 -2.84
CA VAL A 189 19.01 18.93 -2.86
C VAL A 189 19.38 17.99 -3.99
N GLN A 190 19.29 16.68 -3.74
CA GLN A 190 19.33 15.66 -4.77
C GLN A 190 17.94 15.49 -5.39
N LEU A 191 17.86 15.57 -6.70
CA LEU A 191 16.67 15.38 -7.51
C LEU A 191 16.83 14.14 -8.40
N SER A 192 15.70 13.64 -8.89
CA SER A 192 15.66 12.54 -9.84
C SER A 192 14.69 12.85 -10.98
N PHE A 193 14.92 12.26 -12.15
CA PHE A 193 13.91 12.25 -13.20
C PHE A 193 12.66 11.48 -12.73
N PRO A 194 11.45 11.88 -13.18
CA PRO A 194 10.22 11.16 -12.85
C PRO A 194 10.13 9.83 -13.59
N GLU A 195 10.71 9.74 -14.78
CA GLU A 195 10.78 8.53 -15.59
C GLU A 195 12.21 7.99 -15.65
N LYS A 196 12.33 6.66 -15.68
CA LYS A 196 13.61 5.97 -15.84
C LYS A 196 14.09 6.08 -17.29
N LEU A 197 15.38 6.33 -17.49
CA LEU A 197 15.99 6.27 -18.81
C LEU A 197 16.41 4.83 -19.14
N GLN A 198 16.44 4.52 -20.43
CA GLN A 198 16.84 3.21 -20.94
C GLN A 198 17.63 3.37 -22.25
N PHE A 199 18.70 2.59 -22.39
CA PHE A 199 19.45 2.49 -23.64
C PHE A 199 19.01 1.29 -24.48
N THR A 200 19.10 1.42 -25.80
CA THR A 200 18.82 0.33 -26.75
C THR A 200 20.04 -0.05 -27.60
N THR A 201 21.16 0.63 -27.40
CA THR A 201 22.42 0.42 -28.12
C THR A 201 23.58 0.50 -27.14
N SER A 202 24.57 -0.37 -27.32
CA SER A 202 25.79 -0.37 -26.52
C SER A 202 26.82 0.64 -27.06
N GLY A 203 27.82 0.94 -26.24
CA GLY A 203 28.89 1.87 -26.57
C GLY A 203 29.04 3.01 -25.57
N GLU A 204 29.92 3.95 -25.90
CA GLU A 204 30.14 5.14 -25.08
C GLU A 204 29.18 6.26 -25.51
N VAL A 205 28.51 6.88 -24.54
CA VAL A 205 27.57 7.99 -24.73
C VAL A 205 27.92 9.10 -23.75
N ILE A 206 27.91 10.36 -24.21
CA ILE A 206 28.00 11.52 -23.33
C ILE A 206 26.57 11.94 -22.98
N PHE A 207 26.22 11.87 -21.70
CA PHE A 207 25.00 12.43 -21.15
C PHE A 207 25.26 13.87 -20.76
N SER A 208 24.49 14.82 -21.29
CA SER A 208 24.57 16.23 -20.90
C SER A 208 23.26 16.64 -20.26
N LEU A 209 23.31 17.20 -19.06
CA LEU A 209 22.18 17.78 -18.34
C LEU A 209 22.31 19.30 -18.37
N ARG A 210 21.20 20.01 -18.54
CA ARG A 210 21.16 21.46 -18.34
C ARG A 210 19.87 21.92 -17.67
N VAL A 211 19.97 22.97 -16.88
CA VAL A 211 18.80 23.74 -16.43
C VAL A 211 18.46 24.76 -17.50
N GLU A 212 17.23 24.69 -18.01
CA GLU A 212 16.71 25.65 -18.98
C GLU A 212 15.94 26.78 -18.32
N LYS A 213 15.16 26.45 -17.28
CA LYS A 213 14.34 27.41 -16.55
C LYS A 213 14.25 27.08 -15.07
N VAL A 214 14.20 28.13 -14.26
CA VAL A 214 13.92 28.10 -12.83
C VAL A 214 12.64 28.89 -12.61
N ASN A 215 11.63 28.26 -12.01
CA ASN A 215 10.29 28.84 -11.81
C ASN A 215 9.68 29.42 -13.10
N GLY A 216 9.90 28.75 -14.23
CA GLY A 216 9.43 29.19 -15.55
C GLY A 216 10.19 30.37 -16.18
N THR A 217 11.21 30.89 -15.51
CA THR A 217 12.08 31.98 -16.00
C THR A 217 13.45 31.47 -16.39
N VAL A 218 14.13 32.18 -17.30
CA VAL A 218 15.49 31.80 -17.73
C VAL A 218 16.47 32.07 -16.59
N ASP A 219 17.26 31.05 -16.26
CA ASP A 219 18.41 31.20 -15.39
C ASP A 219 19.51 31.99 -16.12
N LEU A 220 19.93 33.12 -15.54
CA LEU A 220 20.86 34.05 -16.18
C LEU A 220 22.33 33.65 -16.00
N ASN A 221 22.65 32.77 -15.05
CA ASN A 221 24.00 32.31 -14.82
C ASN A 221 24.25 31.03 -15.64
N LEU A 222 24.58 31.17 -16.92
CA LEU A 222 24.64 29.99 -17.79
C LEU A 222 25.79 29.02 -17.49
N ASN A 223 26.79 29.41 -16.70
CA ASN A 223 28.02 28.64 -16.50
C ASN A 223 27.87 27.48 -15.51
N ASN A 224 26.93 27.58 -14.57
CA ASN A 224 26.63 26.55 -13.56
C ASN A 224 25.39 25.71 -13.92
N ASN A 225 24.77 25.99 -15.06
CA ASN A 225 23.53 25.35 -15.49
C ASN A 225 23.72 24.01 -16.18
N SER A 226 24.95 23.55 -16.45
CA SER A 226 25.18 22.33 -17.23
C SER A 226 26.23 21.40 -16.64
N LEU A 227 25.96 20.09 -16.71
CA LEU A 227 26.92 19.02 -16.37
C LEU A 227 26.93 17.96 -17.47
N THR A 228 28.07 17.30 -17.63
CA THR A 228 28.22 16.17 -18.54
C THR A 228 28.78 14.95 -17.82
N LYS A 229 28.35 13.76 -18.23
CA LYS A 229 28.87 12.48 -17.75
C LYS A 229 29.06 11.51 -18.90
N THR A 230 30.25 10.94 -19.02
CA THR A 230 30.51 9.83 -19.94
C THR A 230 29.92 8.55 -19.35
N ILE A 231 29.09 7.87 -20.13
CA ILE A 231 28.44 6.61 -19.80
C ILE A 231 28.96 5.53 -20.74
N LEU A 232 29.38 4.41 -20.18
CA LEU A 232 29.67 3.18 -20.93
C LEU A 232 28.47 2.25 -20.84
N VAL A 233 27.81 2.01 -21.97
CA VAL A 233 26.65 1.12 -22.08
C VAL A 233 27.09 -0.25 -22.57
N ALA A 234 26.86 -1.27 -21.74
CA ALA A 234 27.13 -2.67 -22.09
C ALA A 234 26.11 -3.22 -23.11
N ASP A 235 26.49 -4.26 -23.85
CA ASP A 235 25.62 -4.92 -24.82
C ASP A 235 24.72 -5.96 -24.15
N GLY A 236 23.45 -5.62 -23.98
CA GLY A 236 22.47 -6.44 -23.26
C GLY A 236 22.00 -5.79 -21.95
N TYR A 237 21.42 -6.60 -21.08
CA TYR A 237 20.90 -6.20 -19.77
C TYR A 237 21.82 -6.70 -18.68
N TRP A 238 22.03 -5.94 -17.60
CA TRP A 238 22.54 -6.47 -16.35
C TRP A 238 21.62 -7.60 -15.87
N GLN A 239 22.23 -8.76 -15.66
CA GLN A 239 21.59 -9.87 -14.98
C GLN A 239 21.48 -9.54 -13.50
N LYS A 240 20.27 -9.71 -12.96
CA LYS A 240 20.03 -9.67 -11.51
C LYS A 240 20.34 -11.05 -10.92
N PRO A 241 21.27 -11.18 -9.96
CA PRO A 241 21.57 -12.48 -9.34
C PRO A 241 20.36 -13.06 -8.63
N MET A 242 20.03 -14.30 -8.97
CA MET A 242 18.94 -15.06 -8.36
C MET A 242 19.47 -15.88 -7.19
N HIS A 243 18.91 -15.66 -5.99
CA HIS A 243 19.23 -16.40 -4.78
C HIS A 243 18.07 -17.31 -4.40
N GLU A 244 18.35 -18.59 -4.23
CA GLU A 244 17.40 -19.59 -3.77
C GLU A 244 17.96 -20.26 -2.52
N GLU A 245 17.45 -19.88 -1.35
CA GLU A 245 17.87 -20.43 -0.05
C GLU A 245 16.88 -21.47 0.44
N PHE A 246 17.39 -22.55 1.03
CA PHE A 246 16.65 -23.55 1.77
C PHE A 246 16.97 -23.39 3.25
N THR A 247 15.95 -23.14 4.05
CA THR A 247 16.06 -22.83 5.49
C THR A 247 14.93 -23.48 6.28
N ALA A 248 15.00 -23.50 7.61
CA ALA A 248 13.93 -24.05 8.45
C ALA A 248 13.94 -23.49 9.87
N ASN A 249 12.77 -23.34 10.47
CA ASN A 249 12.52 -22.82 11.83
C ASN A 249 12.99 -23.74 12.97
N TRP A 250 13.37 -24.98 12.66
CA TRP A 250 14.01 -25.91 13.62
C TRP A 250 15.54 -25.95 13.49
N CYS A 251 16.09 -25.31 12.46
CA CYS A 251 17.50 -25.38 12.11
C CYS A 251 18.33 -24.32 12.83
N GLY A 252 19.12 -24.75 13.83
CA GLY A 252 20.04 -23.86 14.57
C GLY A 252 21.10 -23.17 13.69
N PRO A 253 21.79 -23.87 12.77
CA PRO A 253 22.73 -23.23 11.84
C PRO A 253 22.08 -22.19 10.91
N CYS A 254 20.81 -22.38 10.56
CA CYS A 254 20.06 -21.44 9.73
C CYS A 254 19.86 -20.10 10.45
N ALA A 255 19.49 -20.13 11.73
CA ALA A 255 19.39 -18.95 12.58
C ALA A 255 20.70 -18.14 12.71
N LEU A 256 21.86 -18.77 12.44
CA LEU A 256 23.15 -18.09 12.40
C LEU A 256 23.52 -17.55 11.00
N ALA A 257 22.99 -18.15 9.94
CA ALA A 257 23.29 -17.80 8.55
C ALA A 257 22.34 -16.72 8.01
N ASN A 258 21.04 -16.82 8.31
CA ASN A 258 20.01 -15.89 7.85
C ASN A 258 20.36 -14.41 8.13
N PRO A 259 20.81 -14.01 9.35
CA PRO A 259 21.16 -12.62 9.63
C PRO A 259 22.38 -12.13 8.84
N LYS A 260 23.33 -13.01 8.51
CA LYS A 260 24.51 -12.65 7.72
C LYS A 260 24.16 -12.43 6.25
N LEU A 261 23.35 -13.34 5.68
CA LEU A 261 22.84 -13.19 4.33
C LEU A 261 22.06 -11.88 4.19
N LYS A 262 21.15 -11.62 5.14
CA LYS A 262 20.40 -10.36 5.22
C LYS A 262 21.32 -9.14 5.25
N ALA A 263 22.28 -9.11 6.18
CA ALA A 263 23.20 -7.98 6.33
C ALA A 263 24.03 -7.69 5.06
N THR A 264 24.34 -8.72 4.26
CA THR A 264 24.97 -8.55 2.95
C THR A 264 23.99 -7.99 1.92
N LEU A 265 22.79 -8.57 1.80
CA LEU A 265 21.81 -8.19 0.77
C LEU A 265 21.18 -6.80 1.02
N ASP A 266 21.01 -6.39 2.27
CA ASP A 266 20.51 -5.06 2.66
C ASP A 266 21.40 -3.91 2.13
N GLN A 267 22.66 -4.19 1.79
CA GLN A 267 23.57 -3.22 1.17
C GLN A 267 23.31 -3.02 -0.34
N PHE A 268 22.49 -3.87 -0.96
CA PHE A 268 22.22 -3.88 -2.39
C PHE A 268 20.72 -3.94 -2.72
N PRO A 269 19.88 -3.06 -2.14
CA PRO A 269 18.45 -3.09 -2.34
C PRO A 269 18.09 -3.00 -3.83
N GLY A 270 17.16 -3.83 -4.28
CA GLY A 270 16.68 -3.88 -5.67
C GLY A 270 17.65 -4.50 -6.69
N GLN A 271 18.84 -4.93 -6.27
CA GLN A 271 19.88 -5.49 -7.17
C GLN A 271 19.99 -7.01 -7.13
N TYR A 272 19.06 -7.70 -6.47
CA TYR A 272 19.00 -9.15 -6.37
C TYR A 272 17.55 -9.64 -6.35
N SER A 273 17.38 -10.94 -6.59
CA SER A 273 16.14 -11.66 -6.36
C SER A 273 16.38 -12.73 -5.30
N LEU A 274 15.43 -12.96 -4.40
CA LEU A 274 15.57 -13.93 -3.31
C LEU A 274 14.27 -14.72 -3.10
N ILE A 275 14.39 -16.05 -3.00
CA ILE A 275 13.34 -16.93 -2.50
C ILE A 275 13.92 -17.78 -1.36
N LYS A 276 13.23 -17.83 -0.21
CA LYS A 276 13.54 -18.78 0.86
C LYS A 276 12.51 -19.90 0.91
N TYR A 277 12.95 -21.12 0.62
CA TYR A 277 12.11 -22.32 0.68
C TYR A 277 12.21 -22.96 2.06
N GLN A 278 11.06 -23.10 2.73
CA GLN A 278 11.01 -23.76 4.03
C GLN A 278 11.16 -25.27 3.84
N TYR A 279 12.17 -25.83 4.50
CA TYR A 279 12.59 -27.21 4.31
C TYR A 279 11.74 -28.20 5.12
N LEU A 280 11.93 -29.50 4.89
CA LEU A 280 11.12 -30.56 5.49
C LEU A 280 10.96 -30.37 7.01
N ASN A 281 9.73 -30.57 7.51
CA ASN A 281 9.30 -30.39 8.90
C ASN A 281 9.23 -28.95 9.42
N ASP A 282 9.45 -27.95 8.57
CA ASP A 282 9.07 -26.57 8.87
C ASP A 282 7.54 -26.42 8.84
N SER A 283 6.98 -25.54 9.69
CA SER A 283 5.53 -25.30 9.75
C SER A 283 4.98 -24.70 8.45
N TYR A 284 5.80 -23.95 7.71
CA TYR A 284 5.46 -23.33 6.43
C TYR A 284 6.00 -24.13 5.23
N PHE A 285 6.36 -25.40 5.44
CA PHE A 285 6.80 -26.27 4.34
C PHE A 285 5.73 -26.34 3.23
N HIS A 286 6.11 -25.94 2.01
CA HIS A 286 5.31 -26.09 0.81
C HIS A 286 5.86 -27.20 -0.09
N VAL A 287 4.97 -28.02 -0.66
CA VAL A 287 5.35 -29.20 -1.47
C VAL A 287 6.26 -28.84 -2.66
N ASP A 288 6.01 -27.70 -3.31
CA ASP A 288 6.84 -27.24 -4.42
C ASP A 288 8.23 -26.76 -3.96
N GLY A 289 8.37 -26.21 -2.76
CA GLY A 289 9.68 -25.95 -2.16
C GLY A 289 10.45 -27.26 -1.93
N GLY A 290 9.76 -28.32 -1.49
CA GLY A 290 10.33 -29.67 -1.41
C GLY A 290 10.75 -30.25 -2.77
N ARG A 291 10.01 -29.94 -3.85
CA ARG A 291 10.41 -30.30 -5.22
C ARG A 291 11.66 -29.54 -5.65
N MET A 292 11.78 -28.26 -5.29
CA MET A 292 13.01 -27.48 -5.54
C MET A 292 14.21 -28.03 -4.76
N ALA A 293 14.03 -28.43 -3.51
CA ALA A 293 15.07 -29.11 -2.73
C ALA A 293 15.54 -30.39 -3.41
N THR A 294 14.60 -31.19 -3.92
CA THR A 294 14.91 -32.42 -4.68
C THR A 294 15.63 -32.10 -5.99
N PHE A 295 15.18 -31.06 -6.71
CA PHE A 295 15.77 -30.62 -7.97
C PHE A 295 17.24 -30.21 -7.82
N TYR A 296 17.59 -29.54 -6.72
CA TYR A 296 18.97 -29.16 -6.39
C TYR A 296 19.78 -30.23 -5.65
N GLY A 297 19.15 -31.34 -5.24
CA GLY A 297 19.80 -32.38 -4.44
C GLY A 297 20.19 -31.91 -3.03
N VAL A 298 19.40 -31.02 -2.42
CA VAL A 298 19.66 -30.48 -1.09
C VAL A 298 19.69 -31.60 -0.05
N ALA A 299 20.84 -31.78 0.60
CA ALA A 299 21.04 -32.81 1.62
C ALA A 299 20.85 -32.29 3.06
N GLY A 300 20.84 -30.96 3.25
CA GLY A 300 20.70 -30.31 4.55
C GLY A 300 20.55 -28.80 4.40
N VAL A 301 20.13 -28.15 5.48
CA VAL A 301 19.95 -26.70 5.55
C VAL A 301 20.85 -26.09 6.64
N PRO A 302 21.33 -24.84 6.47
CA PRO A 302 21.02 -23.94 5.36
C PRO A 302 21.80 -24.30 4.08
N SER A 303 21.15 -24.18 2.92
CA SER A 303 21.77 -24.35 1.59
C SER A 303 21.26 -23.24 0.68
N MET A 304 22.12 -22.60 -0.11
CA MET A 304 21.72 -21.55 -1.04
C MET A 304 22.29 -21.81 -2.44
N TYR A 305 21.59 -21.33 -3.46
CA TYR A 305 22.05 -21.38 -4.84
C TYR A 305 21.97 -19.98 -5.45
N ILE A 306 23.08 -19.52 -6.04
CA ILE A 306 23.19 -18.24 -6.75
C ILE A 306 23.28 -18.54 -8.24
N ASN A 307 22.29 -18.10 -9.01
CA ASN A 307 22.16 -18.43 -10.44
C ASN A 307 22.30 -19.95 -10.71
N GLY A 308 21.77 -20.79 -9.80
CA GLY A 308 21.83 -22.25 -9.87
C GLY A 308 23.11 -22.89 -9.32
N ASN A 309 24.13 -22.12 -8.92
CA ASN A 309 25.37 -22.64 -8.35
C ASN A 309 25.32 -22.64 -6.82
N TYR A 310 25.71 -23.75 -6.19
CA TYR A 310 25.69 -23.87 -4.74
C TYR A 310 26.61 -22.85 -4.05
N PHE A 311 26.10 -22.22 -2.99
CA PHE A 311 26.84 -21.34 -2.09
C PHE A 311 26.33 -21.52 -0.66
N TYR A 312 27.20 -21.39 0.34
CA TYR A 312 26.78 -21.45 1.75
C TYR A 312 26.36 -20.05 2.24
N PRO A 313 25.10 -19.82 2.66
CA PRO A 313 24.60 -18.46 2.93
C PRO A 313 25.31 -17.76 4.08
N GLY A 314 25.84 -18.51 5.06
CA GLY A 314 26.56 -17.93 6.20
C GLY A 314 27.95 -17.36 5.86
N ASP A 315 28.46 -17.60 4.64
CA ASP A 315 29.74 -17.10 4.13
C ASP A 315 29.55 -16.01 3.05
N TYR A 316 28.31 -15.58 2.79
CA TYR A 316 28.03 -14.64 1.71
C TYR A 316 28.37 -13.20 2.13
N THR A 317 29.32 -12.59 1.44
CA THR A 317 29.86 -11.26 1.74
C THR A 317 29.50 -10.25 0.64
N PRO A 318 29.60 -8.94 0.90
CA PRO A 318 29.46 -7.93 -0.15
C PRO A 318 30.47 -8.09 -1.30
N GLU A 319 31.68 -8.57 -1.02
CA GLU A 319 32.67 -8.86 -2.07
C GLU A 319 32.18 -10.00 -2.97
N GLU A 320 31.66 -11.07 -2.38
CA GLU A 320 31.08 -12.19 -3.13
C GLU A 320 29.82 -11.79 -3.92
N PHE A 321 28.98 -10.91 -3.37
CA PHE A 321 27.85 -10.36 -4.11
C PHE A 321 28.30 -9.66 -5.39
N LEU A 322 29.36 -8.87 -5.30
CA LEU A 322 29.90 -8.12 -6.44
C LEU A 322 30.51 -9.02 -7.53
N THR A 323 30.95 -10.25 -7.22
CA THR A 323 31.42 -11.21 -8.25
C THR A 323 30.28 -11.77 -9.11
N HIS A 324 29.06 -11.76 -8.56
CA HIS A 324 27.84 -12.19 -9.26
C HIS A 324 27.14 -11.02 -9.98
N LYS A 325 27.45 -9.78 -9.60
CA LYS A 325 26.95 -8.56 -10.25
C LYS A 325 27.74 -8.26 -11.54
N GLY A 326 27.10 -7.60 -12.50
CA GLY A 326 27.78 -7.08 -13.69
C GLY A 326 27.97 -8.09 -14.82
N GLN A 327 27.26 -9.23 -14.76
CA GLN A 327 27.10 -10.08 -15.94
C GLN A 327 26.02 -9.48 -16.83
N VAL A 328 26.28 -9.41 -18.13
CA VAL A 328 25.26 -9.04 -19.11
C VAL A 328 24.55 -10.29 -19.63
N THR A 329 23.26 -10.14 -19.89
CA THR A 329 22.39 -11.14 -20.48
C THR A 329 21.61 -10.52 -21.64
N PRO A 330 21.39 -11.26 -22.74
CA PRO A 330 20.68 -10.72 -23.90
C PRO A 330 19.16 -10.76 -23.72
N VAL A 331 18.64 -11.07 -22.52
CA VAL A 331 17.20 -11.14 -22.24
C VAL A 331 16.79 -10.28 -21.06
N SER A 332 15.69 -9.54 -21.25
CA SER A 332 14.99 -8.80 -20.20
C SER A 332 13.84 -9.62 -19.63
N LEU A 333 13.54 -9.38 -18.35
CA LEU A 333 12.37 -9.91 -17.66
C LEU A 333 11.75 -8.76 -16.88
N ILE A 334 10.53 -8.37 -17.25
CA ILE A 334 9.78 -7.31 -16.57
C ILE A 334 8.52 -7.94 -15.97
N LEU A 335 8.32 -7.74 -14.68
CA LEU A 335 7.17 -8.23 -13.92
C LEU A 335 6.29 -7.04 -13.52
N ASN A 336 5.00 -7.14 -13.80
CA ASN A 336 3.99 -6.17 -13.36
C ASN A 336 2.94 -6.90 -12.51
N PRO A 337 3.24 -7.17 -11.23
CA PRO A 337 2.32 -7.84 -10.33
C PRO A 337 1.29 -6.87 -9.73
N MET A 338 0.15 -7.40 -9.30
CA MET A 338 -0.79 -6.73 -8.40
C MET A 338 -1.61 -7.76 -7.62
N ALA A 339 -2.06 -7.38 -6.42
CA ALA A 339 -2.95 -8.19 -5.60
C ALA A 339 -4.29 -7.48 -5.40
N ILE A 340 -5.39 -8.22 -5.57
CA ILE A 340 -6.75 -7.76 -5.28
C ILE A 340 -7.43 -8.79 -4.38
N GLY A 341 -7.74 -8.40 -3.14
CA GLY A 341 -8.23 -9.33 -2.12
C GLY A 341 -7.24 -10.50 -1.93
N ASP A 342 -7.72 -11.73 -2.03
CA ASP A 342 -6.91 -12.96 -1.85
C ASP A 342 -6.12 -13.39 -3.10
N SER A 343 -6.16 -12.62 -4.19
CA SER A 343 -5.70 -13.04 -5.51
C SER A 343 -4.54 -12.20 -6.01
N VAL A 344 -3.47 -12.87 -6.46
CA VAL A 344 -2.29 -12.25 -7.10
C VAL A 344 -2.38 -12.44 -8.61
N PHE A 345 -2.12 -11.37 -9.36
CA PHE A 345 -2.08 -11.33 -10.81
C PHE A 345 -0.72 -10.81 -11.25
N VAL A 346 -0.15 -11.37 -12.31
CA VAL A 346 1.15 -10.92 -12.84
C VAL A 346 1.13 -10.89 -14.35
N ASN A 347 1.46 -9.73 -14.92
CA ASN A 347 1.82 -9.62 -16.34
C ASN A 347 3.33 -9.64 -16.47
N VAL A 348 3.85 -10.56 -17.28
CA VAL A 348 5.28 -10.75 -17.53
C VAL A 348 5.58 -10.37 -18.97
N ASN A 349 6.57 -9.50 -19.16
CA ASN A 349 7.11 -9.16 -20.47
C ASN A 349 8.58 -9.62 -20.56
N ILE A 350 8.91 -10.32 -21.63
CA ILE A 350 10.24 -10.86 -21.89
C ILE A 350 10.65 -10.42 -23.29
N ALA A 351 11.81 -9.78 -23.43
CA ALA A 351 12.35 -9.39 -24.72
C ALA A 351 13.83 -9.76 -24.83
N ALA A 352 14.25 -10.21 -26.01
CA ALA A 352 15.62 -10.61 -26.28
C ALA A 352 16.30 -9.69 -27.31
N THR A 353 17.59 -9.43 -27.12
CA THR A 353 18.44 -8.67 -28.05
C THR A 353 19.07 -9.59 -29.11
N GLU A 354 19.07 -10.91 -28.90
CA GLU A 354 19.56 -11.90 -29.86
C GLU A 354 18.60 -13.10 -30.02
N ASN A 355 18.89 -13.98 -30.98
CA ASN A 355 18.10 -15.18 -31.22
C ASN A 355 18.55 -16.32 -30.31
N PHE A 356 17.63 -16.82 -29.48
CA PHE A 356 17.89 -17.96 -28.61
C PHE A 356 17.75 -19.26 -29.39
N THR A 357 18.75 -20.14 -29.26
CA THR A 357 18.74 -21.48 -29.88
C THR A 357 18.25 -22.57 -28.91
N SER A 358 18.41 -22.35 -27.61
CA SER A 358 17.96 -23.22 -26.54
C SER A 358 16.58 -22.79 -26.01
N LYS A 359 15.78 -23.75 -25.54
CA LYS A 359 14.49 -23.47 -24.91
C LYS A 359 14.69 -22.89 -23.51
N ALA A 360 14.21 -21.66 -23.30
CA ALA A 360 14.14 -21.06 -21.97
C ALA A 360 12.83 -21.43 -21.26
N TYR A 361 12.84 -21.35 -19.94
CA TYR A 361 11.68 -21.58 -19.08
C TYR A 361 11.54 -20.44 -18.07
N LEU A 362 10.30 -20.08 -17.75
CA LEU A 362 9.96 -19.09 -16.74
C LEU A 362 9.48 -19.78 -15.47
N ARG A 363 10.04 -19.40 -14.33
CA ARG A 363 9.48 -19.71 -13.01
C ARG A 363 9.08 -18.42 -12.31
N LEU A 364 7.91 -18.41 -11.67
CA LEU A 364 7.35 -17.26 -10.94
C LEU A 364 6.88 -17.71 -9.57
N ALA A 365 7.50 -17.20 -8.52
CA ALA A 365 7.12 -17.42 -7.13
C ALA A 365 6.47 -16.18 -6.53
N VAL A 366 5.52 -16.40 -5.63
CA VAL A 366 5.10 -15.40 -4.64
C VAL A 366 5.85 -15.70 -3.36
N VAL A 367 6.48 -14.68 -2.80
CA VAL A 367 7.09 -14.70 -1.47
C VAL A 367 6.40 -13.65 -0.59
N GLU A 368 6.34 -13.93 0.70
CA GLU A 368 5.98 -12.93 1.71
C GLU A 368 7.27 -12.34 2.26
N ASN A 369 7.35 -11.01 2.31
CA ASN A 369 8.60 -10.35 2.66
C ASN A 369 8.95 -10.56 4.13
N ILE A 370 7.95 -10.59 5.02
CA ILE A 370 8.12 -10.81 6.45
C ILE A 370 7.02 -11.76 6.95
N THR A 371 7.41 -12.83 7.62
CA THR A 371 6.47 -13.73 8.32
C THR A 371 6.85 -13.87 9.79
N THR A 372 5.87 -14.07 10.65
CA THR A 372 6.04 -14.21 12.11
C THR A 372 5.35 -15.45 12.69
N GLY A 373 4.46 -16.09 11.94
CA GLY A 373 3.70 -17.27 12.36
C GLY A 373 4.48 -18.59 12.28
N ASN A 374 5.64 -18.60 11.61
CA ASN A 374 6.48 -19.79 11.39
C ASN A 374 7.59 -19.98 12.44
N VAL A 375 7.42 -19.45 13.66
CA VAL A 375 8.37 -19.67 14.78
C VAL A 375 8.50 -21.15 15.13
N GLY A 376 9.75 -21.61 15.25
CA GLY A 376 10.10 -22.98 15.60
C GLY A 376 10.98 -23.08 16.83
N THR A 377 11.95 -24.00 16.81
CA THR A 377 12.83 -24.28 17.95
C THR A 377 14.21 -23.62 17.84
N ASN A 378 14.51 -22.95 16.72
CA ASN A 378 15.83 -22.36 16.49
C ASN A 378 16.02 -20.95 17.07
N GLY A 379 14.94 -20.33 17.58
CA GLY A 379 14.95 -19.03 18.24
C GLY A 379 14.74 -17.82 17.34
N GLU A 380 14.47 -18.02 16.04
CA GLU A 380 14.03 -16.94 15.14
C GLU A 380 12.56 -16.58 15.41
N GLU A 381 12.24 -15.28 15.38
CA GLU A 381 10.89 -14.73 15.59
C GLU A 381 10.29 -14.11 14.32
N GLU A 382 11.13 -13.83 13.32
CA GLU A 382 10.79 -13.18 12.06
C GLU A 382 11.58 -13.84 10.93
N PHE A 383 10.93 -14.07 9.79
CA PHE A 383 11.52 -14.75 8.64
C PHE A 383 11.24 -13.97 7.37
N GLU A 384 12.28 -13.77 6.56
CA GLU A 384 12.17 -12.91 5.37
C GLU A 384 12.08 -13.71 4.06
N ASN A 385 11.34 -13.16 3.09
CA ASN A 385 11.24 -13.66 1.71
C ASN A 385 10.78 -15.14 1.64
N VAL A 386 9.84 -15.51 2.50
CA VAL A 386 9.37 -16.89 2.66
C VAL A 386 8.53 -17.27 1.45
N PHE A 387 8.88 -18.40 0.83
CA PHE A 387 8.17 -18.94 -0.32
C PHE A 387 6.74 -19.35 0.05
N MET A 388 5.77 -18.77 -0.65
CA MET A 388 4.36 -19.10 -0.47
C MET A 388 3.88 -20.08 -1.53
N LYS A 389 4.08 -19.74 -2.81
CA LYS A 389 3.53 -20.52 -3.92
C LYS A 389 4.16 -20.16 -5.26
N PHE A 390 4.23 -21.09 -6.20
CA PHE A 390 4.49 -20.75 -7.60
C PHE A 390 3.20 -20.31 -8.32
N LEU A 391 3.29 -19.20 -9.03
CA LEU A 391 2.31 -18.76 -10.03
C LEU A 391 2.45 -19.56 -11.33
N SER A 392 3.68 -19.92 -11.69
CA SER A 392 4.02 -20.77 -12.83
C SER A 392 3.95 -22.26 -12.44
N ASN A 393 4.20 -23.15 -13.40
CA ASN A 393 4.57 -24.53 -13.06
C ASN A 393 5.86 -24.55 -12.22
N TRP A 394 5.96 -25.41 -11.20
CA TRP A 394 7.19 -25.60 -10.40
C TRP A 394 8.37 -26.02 -11.29
N GLY A 395 8.12 -26.76 -12.36
CA GLY A 395 9.14 -27.15 -13.34
C GLY A 395 9.53 -26.04 -14.31
N GLY A 396 8.91 -24.86 -14.21
CA GLY A 396 9.01 -23.75 -15.15
C GLY A 396 8.15 -23.95 -16.41
N ASP A 397 7.50 -22.87 -16.84
CA ASP A 397 6.69 -22.82 -18.06
C ASP A 397 7.56 -22.49 -19.28
N GLU A 398 7.37 -23.20 -20.39
CA GLU A 398 8.12 -22.97 -21.62
C GLU A 398 7.65 -21.67 -22.28
N ILE A 399 8.59 -20.79 -22.63
CA ILE A 399 8.32 -19.40 -23.08
C ILE A 399 8.37 -19.24 -24.61
N GLY A 400 8.41 -20.36 -25.33
CA GLY A 400 8.60 -20.37 -26.79
C GLY A 400 10.01 -19.95 -27.19
N GLN A 401 10.22 -19.74 -28.50
CA GLN A 401 11.51 -19.31 -29.03
C GLN A 401 11.66 -17.79 -28.91
N LEU A 402 12.66 -17.33 -28.14
CA LEU A 402 13.00 -15.91 -28.05
C LEU A 402 13.78 -15.49 -29.30
N THR A 403 13.24 -14.51 -30.02
CA THR A 403 13.81 -13.97 -31.25
C THR A 403 14.18 -12.51 -31.01
N SER A 404 15.32 -12.08 -31.55
CA SER A 404 15.81 -10.70 -31.43
C SER A 404 14.74 -9.70 -31.87
N GLY A 405 14.48 -8.70 -31.02
CA GLY A 405 13.51 -7.64 -31.27
C GLY A 405 12.03 -8.05 -31.11
N GLN A 406 11.75 -9.29 -30.67
CA GLN A 406 10.39 -9.72 -30.33
C GLN A 406 10.21 -9.81 -28.81
N SER A 407 9.01 -9.44 -28.34
CA SER A 407 8.61 -9.58 -26.95
C SER A 407 7.57 -10.70 -26.79
N VAL A 408 7.73 -11.52 -25.74
CA VAL A 408 6.73 -12.47 -25.25
C VAL A 408 6.02 -11.85 -24.06
N THR A 409 4.69 -11.92 -24.04
CA THR A 409 3.88 -11.48 -22.90
C THR A 409 3.06 -12.64 -22.36
N LEU A 410 3.14 -12.87 -21.05
CA LEU A 410 2.41 -13.92 -20.33
C LEU A 410 1.64 -13.32 -19.15
N THR A 411 0.51 -13.92 -18.80
CA THR A 411 -0.30 -13.50 -17.65
C THR A 411 -0.58 -14.68 -16.74
N PHE A 412 -0.38 -14.48 -15.43
CA PHE A 412 -0.59 -15.48 -14.40
C PHE A 412 -1.58 -14.96 -13.35
N LYS A 413 -2.31 -15.90 -12.72
CA LYS A 413 -3.21 -15.61 -11.61
C LYS A 413 -3.23 -16.78 -10.63
N THR A 414 -3.15 -16.49 -9.33
CA THR A 414 -3.42 -17.47 -8.26
C THR A 414 -4.18 -16.84 -7.11
N LYS A 415 -4.82 -17.68 -6.30
CA LYS A 415 -5.26 -17.32 -4.94
C LYS A 415 -4.15 -17.64 -3.94
N MET A 416 -4.11 -16.87 -2.86
CA MET A 416 -3.22 -17.05 -1.71
C MET A 416 -3.96 -17.62 -0.49
N SER A 417 -5.30 -17.75 -0.54
CA SER A 417 -6.12 -18.27 0.55
C SER A 417 -5.80 -19.71 0.98
N ASP A 418 -5.08 -20.46 0.14
CA ASP A 418 -4.63 -21.84 0.40
C ASP A 418 -3.14 -21.92 0.76
N THR A 419 -2.51 -20.79 1.08
CA THR A 419 -1.09 -20.68 1.44
C THR A 419 -0.93 -20.24 2.89
N PHE A 420 0.32 -20.04 3.31
CA PHE A 420 0.67 -19.53 4.65
C PHE A 420 0.78 -18.00 4.71
N VAL A 421 0.33 -17.28 3.68
CA VAL A 421 0.35 -15.80 3.69
C VAL A 421 -0.38 -15.27 4.93
N GLU A 422 0.34 -14.50 5.74
CA GLU A 422 -0.16 -13.80 6.93
C GLU A 422 -0.81 -12.48 6.51
N GLU A 423 -0.13 -11.72 5.65
CA GLU A 423 -0.55 -10.43 5.13
C GLU A 423 -0.39 -10.31 3.60
N MET A 424 -1.40 -9.75 2.93
CA MET A 424 -1.35 -9.56 1.47
C MET A 424 -0.55 -8.31 1.04
N ASN A 425 -0.21 -7.43 1.98
CA ASN A 425 0.33 -6.08 1.70
C ASN A 425 1.87 -6.01 1.67
N ASP A 426 2.56 -7.10 1.98
CA ASP A 426 4.02 -7.20 1.96
C ASP A 426 4.51 -8.35 1.06
N LEU A 427 3.71 -8.74 0.07
CA LEU A 427 4.12 -9.75 -0.91
C LEU A 427 5.10 -9.21 -1.94
N SER A 428 5.97 -10.08 -2.44
CA SER A 428 6.76 -9.87 -3.64
C SER A 428 6.58 -11.02 -4.63
N VAL A 429 6.68 -10.73 -5.92
CA VAL A 429 6.79 -11.75 -6.96
C VAL A 429 8.23 -11.83 -7.43
N VAL A 430 8.78 -13.04 -7.38
CA VAL A 430 10.11 -13.36 -7.89
C VAL A 430 9.98 -14.19 -9.16
N GLY A 431 10.47 -13.65 -10.28
CA GLY A 431 10.49 -14.32 -11.57
C GLY A 431 11.91 -14.58 -12.04
N TYR A 432 12.15 -15.73 -12.67
CA TYR A 432 13.43 -15.96 -13.33
C TYR A 432 13.32 -16.86 -14.56
N LEU A 433 14.17 -16.54 -15.54
CA LEU A 433 14.34 -17.26 -16.80
C LEU A 433 15.54 -18.20 -16.66
N PHE A 434 15.41 -19.44 -17.10
CA PHE A 434 16.50 -20.41 -16.97
C PHE A 434 16.49 -21.49 -18.05
N TYR A 435 17.64 -22.14 -18.22
CA TYR A 435 17.77 -23.39 -18.99
C TYR A 435 17.71 -24.62 -18.07
N LYS A 436 16.78 -25.54 -18.34
CA LYS A 436 16.58 -26.76 -17.52
C LYS A 436 17.82 -27.64 -17.38
N ASN A 437 18.64 -27.73 -18.42
CA ASN A 437 19.72 -28.71 -18.48
C ASN A 437 20.97 -28.28 -17.70
N ALA A 438 21.11 -26.99 -17.40
CA ALA A 438 22.31 -26.41 -16.81
C ALA A 438 22.06 -25.70 -15.47
N TYR A 439 20.80 -25.62 -15.01
CA TYR A 439 20.39 -24.76 -13.88
C TYR A 439 20.76 -23.28 -14.08
N GLU A 440 21.14 -22.91 -15.30
CA GLU A 440 21.65 -21.59 -15.64
C GLU A 440 20.50 -20.60 -15.66
N VAL A 441 20.53 -19.67 -14.71
CA VAL A 441 19.64 -18.52 -14.70
C VAL A 441 20.15 -17.52 -15.74
N LEU A 442 19.24 -17.07 -16.61
CA LEU A 442 19.50 -16.11 -17.67
C LEU A 442 19.21 -14.69 -17.21
N GLN A 443 18.11 -14.51 -16.48
CA GLN A 443 17.69 -13.24 -15.91
C GLN A 443 16.75 -13.54 -14.74
N SER A 444 16.75 -12.66 -13.74
CA SER A 444 15.74 -12.69 -12.67
C SER A 444 15.21 -11.29 -12.38
N GLU A 445 14.07 -11.24 -11.71
CA GLU A 445 13.48 -10.00 -11.23
C GLU A 445 12.64 -10.28 -9.98
N MET A 446 12.59 -9.32 -9.07
CA MET A 446 11.81 -9.35 -7.84
C MET A 446 11.10 -8.01 -7.69
N VAL A 447 9.77 -8.04 -7.66
CA VAL A 447 8.94 -6.83 -7.62
C VAL A 447 7.92 -6.96 -6.49
N ALA A 448 7.85 -5.96 -5.63
CA ALA A 448 6.80 -5.85 -4.62
C ALA A 448 5.42 -5.86 -5.29
N VAL A 449 4.42 -6.46 -4.65
CA VAL A 449 3.07 -6.58 -5.18
C VAL A 449 2.20 -5.47 -4.62
N PRO A 450 1.79 -4.46 -5.42
CA PRO A 450 0.82 -3.48 -4.96
C PRO A 450 -0.49 -4.19 -4.58
N TYR A 451 -0.93 -3.98 -3.34
CA TYR A 451 -2.14 -4.59 -2.79
C TYR A 451 -3.31 -3.62 -2.79
N THR A 452 -4.46 -4.09 -3.28
CA THR A 452 -5.75 -3.44 -3.14
C THR A 452 -6.71 -4.41 -2.43
N PRO A 453 -7.22 -4.09 -1.24
CA PRO A 453 -8.18 -4.96 -0.58
C PRO A 453 -9.50 -5.03 -1.36
N ALA A 454 -10.11 -6.21 -1.43
CA ALA A 454 -11.43 -6.37 -2.05
C ALA A 454 -12.55 -5.82 -1.14
N ALA A 455 -13.60 -5.24 -1.72
CA ALA A 455 -14.78 -4.83 -0.94
C ALA A 455 -15.49 -6.05 -0.32
N PRO A 456 -16.06 -5.95 0.90
CA PRO A 456 -16.84 -7.02 1.50
C PRO A 456 -18.03 -7.43 0.63
N VAL A 457 -18.25 -8.74 0.51
CA VAL A 457 -19.41 -9.32 -0.14
C VAL A 457 -20.49 -9.59 0.90
N ILE A 458 -21.63 -8.90 0.76
CA ILE A 458 -22.79 -9.03 1.65
C ILE A 458 -23.84 -9.96 1.04
N SER A 459 -24.40 -10.84 1.86
CA SER A 459 -25.52 -11.70 1.50
C SER A 459 -26.56 -11.75 2.62
N PHE A 460 -27.83 -11.95 2.25
CA PHE A 460 -28.96 -12.05 3.18
C PHE A 460 -29.50 -13.49 3.20
N SER A 461 -30.00 -13.96 4.35
CA SER A 461 -30.64 -15.29 4.45
C SER A 461 -31.95 -15.41 3.66
N ILE A 462 -32.51 -14.28 3.22
CA ILE A 462 -33.66 -14.20 2.33
C ILE A 462 -33.20 -13.61 1.00
N VAL A 463 -33.67 -14.20 -0.09
CA VAL A 463 -33.44 -13.65 -1.44
C VAL A 463 -34.24 -12.36 -1.62
N ASN A 464 -33.60 -11.31 -2.12
CA ASN A 464 -34.26 -10.03 -2.36
C ASN A 464 -35.48 -10.16 -3.29
N GLY A 465 -36.60 -9.57 -2.88
CA GLY A 465 -37.89 -9.65 -3.56
C GLY A 465 -38.72 -10.90 -3.24
N SER A 466 -38.30 -11.74 -2.29
CA SER A 466 -39.07 -12.95 -1.92
C SER A 466 -40.46 -12.60 -1.37
N VAL A 467 -41.46 -13.41 -1.72
CA VAL A 467 -42.83 -13.33 -1.19
C VAL A 467 -43.13 -14.54 -0.29
N ASP A 468 -44.26 -14.51 0.41
CA ASP A 468 -44.73 -15.59 1.30
C ASP A 468 -43.78 -15.93 2.47
N ILE A 469 -43.04 -14.94 2.96
CA ILE A 469 -42.16 -15.09 4.12
C ILE A 469 -42.98 -15.18 5.42
N ASP A 470 -42.59 -16.05 6.35
CA ASP A 470 -43.28 -16.18 7.64
C ASP A 470 -43.28 -14.86 8.43
N THR A 471 -44.38 -14.58 9.12
CA THR A 471 -44.51 -13.41 10.00
C THR A 471 -43.65 -13.51 11.27
N VAL A 472 -43.12 -14.70 11.56
CA VAL A 472 -42.13 -14.96 12.62
C VAL A 472 -40.82 -15.29 11.91
N LEU A 473 -39.82 -14.42 12.04
CA LEU A 473 -38.61 -14.48 11.23
C LEU A 473 -37.36 -14.22 12.07
N ASN A 474 -36.28 -14.94 11.74
CA ASN A 474 -34.91 -14.57 12.10
C ASN A 474 -34.13 -14.37 10.80
N LEU A 475 -33.65 -13.16 10.56
CA LEU A 475 -32.86 -12.82 9.40
C LEU A 475 -31.37 -12.85 9.76
N THR A 476 -30.54 -13.35 8.85
CA THR A 476 -29.08 -13.17 8.95
C THR A 476 -28.54 -12.40 7.75
N ILE A 477 -27.55 -11.56 8.01
CA ILE A 477 -26.71 -10.91 7.02
C ILE A 477 -25.31 -11.48 7.19
N GLU A 478 -24.76 -12.06 6.14
CA GLU A 478 -23.41 -12.65 6.12
C GLU A 478 -22.48 -11.78 5.28
N SER A 479 -21.26 -11.58 5.79
CA SER A 479 -20.15 -10.92 5.14
C SER A 479 -18.96 -11.87 5.06
N ASP A 480 -18.24 -11.87 3.94
CA ASP A 480 -16.99 -12.61 3.80
C ASP A 480 -15.84 -12.01 4.64
N LYS A 481 -15.94 -10.71 4.97
CA LYS A 481 -14.98 -9.97 5.81
C LYS A 481 -15.60 -9.46 7.12
N PRO A 482 -14.81 -9.34 8.21
CA PRO A 482 -15.29 -8.74 9.45
C PRO A 482 -15.77 -7.30 9.23
N LEU A 483 -16.92 -6.93 9.80
CA LEU A 483 -17.51 -5.60 9.68
C LEU A 483 -17.26 -4.76 10.93
N ILE A 484 -16.86 -3.50 10.72
CA ILE A 484 -16.76 -2.45 11.73
C ILE A 484 -17.56 -1.21 11.29
N HIS A 485 -17.81 -0.26 12.19
CA HIS A 485 -18.42 1.02 11.80
C HIS A 485 -17.51 1.78 10.83
N SER A 486 -18.08 2.59 9.93
CA SER A 486 -17.28 3.43 9.01
C SER A 486 -16.29 4.36 9.73
N ASN A 487 -16.58 4.75 10.99
CA ASN A 487 -15.67 5.53 11.83
C ASN A 487 -14.47 4.73 12.41
N GLY A 488 -14.38 3.43 12.14
CA GLY A 488 -13.31 2.54 12.60
C GLY A 488 -13.56 1.84 13.94
N THR A 489 -14.67 2.12 14.64
CA THR A 489 -14.98 1.46 15.92
C THR A 489 -15.69 0.13 15.73
N GLU A 490 -15.52 -0.79 16.69
CA GLU A 490 -16.21 -2.09 16.64
C GLU A 490 -17.74 -1.94 16.71
N ILE A 491 -18.43 -2.75 15.91
CA ILE A 491 -19.89 -2.91 16.05
C ILE A 491 -20.14 -3.76 17.30
N THR A 492 -20.71 -3.12 18.31
CA THR A 492 -21.19 -3.75 19.56
C THR A 492 -22.70 -3.72 19.67
N ASP A 493 -23.33 -2.74 19.03
CA ASP A 493 -24.76 -2.63 18.83
C ASP A 493 -25.03 -2.49 17.32
N ILE A 494 -25.99 -3.27 16.81
CA ILE A 494 -26.34 -3.28 15.38
C ILE A 494 -27.40 -2.22 15.03
N GLN A 495 -28.04 -1.59 16.02
CA GLN A 495 -29.08 -0.58 15.78
C GLN A 495 -28.61 0.59 14.88
N PRO A 496 -27.37 1.11 15.01
CA PRO A 496 -26.93 2.23 14.17
C PRO A 496 -26.65 1.86 12.71
N VAL A 497 -26.49 0.57 12.40
CA VAL A 497 -26.07 0.10 11.07
C VAL A 497 -27.19 -0.61 10.31
N ILE A 498 -28.31 -0.92 10.97
CA ILE A 498 -29.49 -1.55 10.37
C ILE A 498 -30.67 -0.61 10.38
N SER A 499 -31.22 -0.33 9.18
CA SER A 499 -32.56 0.23 9.04
C SER A 499 -33.53 -0.91 8.69
N PHE A 500 -34.63 -1.04 9.44
CA PHE A 500 -35.68 -2.04 9.17
C PHE A 500 -37.03 -1.32 9.15
N LYS A 501 -37.71 -1.33 7.99
CA LYS A 501 -38.89 -0.52 7.71
C LYS A 501 -40.00 -1.31 7.01
N GLU A 502 -41.24 -0.85 7.16
CA GLU A 502 -42.39 -1.31 6.39
C GLU A 502 -42.42 -0.69 4.98
N ASN A 503 -42.67 -1.51 3.96
CA ASN A 503 -42.74 -1.20 2.53
C ASN A 503 -41.39 -0.83 1.88
N ASN A 504 -40.80 0.32 2.23
CA ASN A 504 -39.58 0.82 1.58
C ASN A 504 -38.67 1.61 2.55
N GLY A 505 -37.56 2.15 2.04
CA GLY A 505 -36.59 2.93 2.83
C GLY A 505 -37.13 4.20 3.49
N GLU A 506 -38.30 4.69 3.09
CA GLU A 506 -39.01 5.83 3.71
C GLU A 506 -40.15 5.38 4.64
N GLY A 507 -40.30 4.07 4.83
CA GLY A 507 -41.32 3.44 5.63
C GLY A 507 -41.24 3.67 7.13
N ILE A 508 -42.27 3.18 7.83
CA ILE A 508 -42.35 3.17 9.30
C ILE A 508 -41.32 2.17 9.84
N ASP A 509 -40.58 2.57 10.87
CA ASP A 509 -39.59 1.71 11.52
C ASP A 509 -40.24 0.48 12.17
N VAL A 510 -39.62 -0.68 11.96
CA VAL A 510 -39.97 -1.96 12.58
C VAL A 510 -39.04 -2.17 13.74
N ALA A 511 -39.58 -2.31 14.95
CA ALA A 511 -38.76 -2.59 16.13
C ALA A 511 -38.12 -3.99 16.01
N PHE A 512 -36.81 -4.08 16.19
CA PHE A 512 -36.05 -5.33 16.16
C PHE A 512 -35.01 -5.39 17.28
N THR A 513 -34.63 -6.61 17.63
CA THR A 513 -33.38 -6.90 18.35
C THR A 513 -32.42 -7.61 17.43
N GLY A 514 -31.15 -7.69 17.82
CA GLY A 514 -30.19 -8.49 17.09
C GLY A 514 -28.81 -8.46 17.70
N SER A 515 -27.89 -9.13 17.03
CA SER A 515 -26.51 -9.26 17.47
C SER A 515 -25.58 -9.39 16.27
N ILE A 516 -24.29 -9.21 16.52
CA ILE A 516 -23.23 -9.53 15.58
C ILE A 516 -22.36 -10.65 16.16
N SER A 517 -21.90 -11.57 15.32
CA SER A 517 -21.02 -12.67 15.73
C SER A 517 -19.68 -12.16 16.26
N ASN A 518 -18.96 -12.97 17.03
CA ASN A 518 -17.63 -12.61 17.55
C ASN A 518 -16.61 -12.40 16.41
N THR A 519 -16.79 -13.08 15.28
CA THR A 519 -15.97 -12.88 14.06
C THR A 519 -16.36 -11.62 13.29
N LYS A 520 -17.42 -10.92 13.71
CA LYS A 520 -18.00 -9.74 13.05
C LYS A 520 -18.46 -9.98 11.60
N LYS A 521 -18.66 -11.23 11.21
CA LYS A 521 -19.06 -11.64 9.85
C LYS A 521 -20.55 -11.94 9.69
N THR A 522 -21.29 -12.08 10.80
CA THR A 522 -22.71 -12.44 10.75
C THR A 522 -23.53 -11.52 11.65
N ILE A 523 -24.51 -10.82 11.09
CA ILE A 523 -25.49 -10.03 11.83
C ILE A 523 -26.81 -10.81 11.85
N THR A 524 -27.40 -10.98 13.03
CA THR A 524 -28.72 -11.62 13.20
C THR A 524 -29.74 -10.57 13.63
N ILE A 525 -30.90 -10.54 12.97
CA ILE A 525 -31.98 -9.58 13.22
C ILE A 525 -33.28 -10.36 13.52
N THR A 526 -33.94 -10.01 14.61
CA THR A 526 -35.21 -10.60 15.04
C THR A 526 -36.22 -9.47 15.32
N PRO A 527 -37.36 -9.39 14.61
CA PRO A 527 -38.43 -8.46 14.95
C PRO A 527 -38.92 -8.64 16.39
N VAL A 528 -39.20 -7.55 17.11
CA VAL A 528 -39.70 -7.59 18.50
C VAL A 528 -41.12 -8.17 18.58
N SER A 529 -41.90 -7.97 17.53
CA SER A 529 -43.24 -8.53 17.37
C SER A 529 -43.39 -9.20 16.01
N ASN A 530 -44.31 -10.16 15.89
CA ASN A 530 -44.65 -10.76 14.61
C ASN A 530 -44.92 -9.67 13.56
N LEU A 531 -44.35 -9.86 12.38
CA LEU A 531 -44.56 -8.99 11.23
C LEU A 531 -46.02 -9.06 10.78
N LYS A 532 -46.53 -7.97 10.18
CA LYS A 532 -47.87 -7.91 9.64
C LYS A 532 -47.99 -8.88 8.46
N PRO A 533 -49.11 -9.59 8.29
CA PRO A 533 -49.33 -10.43 7.12
C PRO A 533 -49.48 -9.59 5.84
N ASN A 534 -49.11 -10.16 4.70
CA ASN A 534 -49.25 -9.52 3.38
C ASN A 534 -48.68 -8.08 3.35
N THR A 535 -47.52 -7.88 3.97
CA THR A 535 -46.87 -6.57 4.08
C THR A 535 -45.44 -6.69 3.56
N GLU A 536 -45.04 -5.74 2.72
CA GLU A 536 -43.66 -5.62 2.25
C GLU A 536 -42.79 -5.02 3.35
N TYR A 537 -41.55 -5.46 3.43
CA TYR A 537 -40.56 -5.03 4.41
C TYR A 537 -39.23 -4.75 3.71
N PHE A 538 -38.55 -3.71 4.17
CA PHE A 538 -37.26 -3.25 3.64
C PHE A 538 -36.22 -3.22 4.76
N ILE A 539 -35.03 -3.72 4.47
CA ILE A 539 -33.87 -3.73 5.36
C ILE A 539 -32.67 -3.16 4.63
N GLN A 540 -31.91 -2.30 5.30
CA GLN A 540 -30.67 -1.72 4.78
C GLN A 540 -29.55 -1.87 5.81
N LEU A 541 -28.42 -2.39 5.36
CA LEU A 541 -27.13 -2.31 6.05
C LEU A 541 -26.36 -1.12 5.48
N SER A 542 -25.94 -0.20 6.33
CA SER A 542 -25.19 1.02 5.94
C SER A 542 -24.22 1.44 7.04
N GLY A 543 -23.26 2.31 6.71
CA GLY A 543 -22.32 2.86 7.69
C GLY A 543 -21.35 1.83 8.27
N VAL A 544 -20.99 0.83 7.46
CA VAL A 544 -20.02 -0.21 7.82
C VAL A 544 -18.91 -0.31 6.79
N LYS A 545 -17.73 -0.73 7.25
CA LYS A 545 -16.56 -1.04 6.43
C LYS A 545 -15.91 -2.35 6.90
N SER A 546 -14.98 -2.89 6.12
CA SER A 546 -14.13 -3.99 6.60
C SER A 546 -13.19 -3.53 7.71
N ASP A 547 -12.65 -4.48 8.46
CA ASP A 547 -11.49 -4.28 9.34
C ASP A 547 -10.25 -3.76 8.63
N GLU A 548 -10.10 -4.04 7.33
CA GLU A 548 -9.08 -3.43 6.43
C GLU A 548 -9.42 -1.99 5.98
N GLY A 549 -10.57 -1.44 6.39
CA GLY A 549 -10.96 -0.05 6.11
C GLY A 549 -11.70 0.19 4.79
N ILE A 550 -12.15 -0.86 4.07
CA ILE A 550 -12.90 -0.71 2.82
C ILE A 550 -14.40 -0.54 3.10
N GLU A 551 -14.96 0.60 2.70
CA GLU A 551 -16.39 0.91 2.87
C GLU A 551 -17.29 -0.09 2.13
N VAL A 552 -18.35 -0.53 2.80
CA VAL A 552 -19.40 -1.35 2.21
C VAL A 552 -20.45 -0.42 1.61
N SER A 553 -20.72 -0.56 0.32
CA SER A 553 -21.87 0.12 -0.29
C SER A 553 -23.16 -0.39 0.34
N ASP A 554 -24.12 0.50 0.56
CA ASP A 554 -25.40 0.17 1.18
C ASP A 554 -26.01 -1.11 0.59
N ALA A 555 -26.21 -2.11 1.45
CA ALA A 555 -26.78 -3.39 1.05
C ALA A 555 -28.24 -3.46 1.50
N THR A 556 -29.15 -3.79 0.57
CA THR A 556 -30.60 -3.75 0.83
C THR A 556 -31.28 -5.08 0.58
N LEU A 557 -32.33 -5.35 1.35
CA LEU A 557 -33.23 -6.48 1.22
C LEU A 557 -34.69 -6.02 1.29
N SER A 558 -35.49 -6.39 0.31
CA SER A 558 -36.95 -6.31 0.35
C SER A 558 -37.58 -7.70 0.34
N PHE A 559 -38.65 -7.92 1.13
CA PHE A 559 -39.44 -9.15 1.09
C PHE A 559 -40.89 -8.90 1.51
N THR A 560 -41.81 -9.78 1.13
CA THR A 560 -43.23 -9.71 1.51
C THR A 560 -43.63 -10.90 2.37
N THR A 561 -44.31 -10.63 3.48
CA THR A 561 -44.80 -11.68 4.38
C THR A 561 -46.03 -12.40 3.83
N LYS A 562 -46.21 -13.66 4.21
CA LYS A 562 -47.37 -14.47 3.83
C LYS A 562 -48.68 -13.84 4.28
N ASN A 563 -49.71 -14.04 3.47
CA ASN A 563 -51.07 -13.70 3.84
C ASN A 563 -51.57 -14.65 4.94
N THR A 564 -52.16 -14.12 6.00
CA THR A 564 -52.87 -14.94 6.99
C THR A 564 -54.36 -14.80 6.74
N VAL A 565 -55.00 -15.88 6.28
CA VAL A 565 -56.47 -15.98 6.29
C VAL A 565 -56.88 -16.13 7.75
N GLY A 566 -57.17 -15.01 8.40
CA GLY A 566 -57.58 -14.98 9.79
C GLY A 566 -58.92 -15.68 9.97
N ILE A 567 -58.92 -16.79 10.70
CA ILE A 567 -60.03 -17.07 11.62
C ILE A 567 -59.46 -16.72 12.99
N THR A 568 -59.97 -15.63 13.56
CA THR A 568 -59.63 -15.15 14.91
C THR A 568 -59.77 -16.29 15.91
N ASN A 569 -58.63 -16.83 16.33
CA ASN A 569 -58.51 -17.73 17.45
C ASN A 569 -58.16 -16.85 18.68
N ILE A 570 -59.17 -16.18 19.24
CA ILE A 570 -59.06 -15.67 20.60
C ILE A 570 -59.65 -16.75 21.50
N ALA A 571 -58.75 -17.43 22.21
CA ALA A 571 -59.09 -18.40 23.22
C ALA A 571 -59.85 -17.73 24.37
N GLN A 572 -61.14 -18.05 24.48
CA GLN A 572 -61.79 -18.30 25.75
C GLN A 572 -62.69 -19.53 25.60
N ASN A 573 -62.05 -20.70 25.46
CA ASN A 573 -62.75 -21.98 25.43
C ASN A 573 -63.12 -22.39 26.86
N ASN A 574 -64.28 -21.94 27.34
CA ASN A 574 -64.81 -22.29 28.66
C ASN A 574 -65.34 -23.74 28.73
N LEU A 575 -65.30 -24.48 27.62
CA LEU A 575 -65.83 -25.82 27.52
C LEU A 575 -65.00 -26.71 26.56
N GLN A 576 -64.53 -27.86 27.05
CA GLN A 576 -63.97 -28.93 26.19
C GLN A 576 -65.00 -30.06 26.06
N ILE A 577 -65.16 -30.61 24.85
CA ILE A 577 -66.15 -31.66 24.57
C ILE A 577 -65.47 -32.86 23.92
N PHE A 578 -65.62 -34.04 24.51
CA PHE A 578 -65.06 -35.28 23.97
C PHE A 578 -65.88 -36.52 24.39
N PRO A 579 -65.87 -37.61 23.59
CA PRO A 579 -65.35 -37.65 22.23
C PRO A 579 -66.25 -36.84 21.28
N ASN A 580 -65.68 -36.34 20.18
CA ASN A 580 -66.44 -35.77 19.08
C ASN A 580 -65.74 -36.16 17.76
N PRO A 581 -66.31 -37.07 16.94
CA PRO A 581 -67.67 -37.61 16.99
C PRO A 581 -67.99 -38.46 18.24
N ALA A 582 -69.26 -38.53 18.64
CA ALA A 582 -69.75 -39.25 19.82
C ALA A 582 -70.81 -40.30 19.49
N ASN A 583 -70.85 -41.39 20.27
CA ASN A 583 -71.92 -42.38 20.18
C ASN A 583 -73.05 -42.10 21.18
N ASN A 584 -72.98 -42.59 22.42
CA ASN A 584 -74.08 -42.43 23.38
C ASN A 584 -73.78 -41.44 24.51
N LEU A 585 -72.53 -41.01 24.65
CA LEU A 585 -72.08 -40.20 25.78
C LEU A 585 -71.12 -39.11 25.32
N LEU A 586 -71.30 -37.91 25.87
CA LEU A 586 -70.37 -36.80 25.78
C LEU A 586 -69.84 -36.47 27.17
N THR A 587 -68.54 -36.20 27.27
CA THR A 587 -67.92 -35.56 28.43
C THR A 587 -67.67 -34.10 28.10
N LEU A 588 -68.18 -33.22 28.96
CA LEU A 588 -68.03 -31.78 28.85
C LEU A 588 -67.23 -31.27 30.06
N ASN A 589 -66.02 -30.79 29.84
CA ASN A 589 -65.20 -30.19 30.89
C ASN A 589 -65.45 -28.67 30.90
N SER A 590 -66.20 -28.18 31.88
CA SER A 590 -66.60 -26.77 31.99
C SER A 590 -65.72 -26.03 33.00
N LEU A 591 -65.31 -24.80 32.68
CA LEU A 591 -64.52 -23.96 33.59
C LEU A 591 -65.38 -23.11 34.54
N CYS A 592 -66.69 -23.04 34.32
CA CYS A 592 -67.66 -22.33 35.17
C CYS A 592 -69.00 -23.09 35.23
N SER A 593 -69.85 -22.80 36.22
CA SER A 593 -71.21 -23.34 36.22
C SER A 593 -72.11 -22.54 35.26
N THR A 594 -72.75 -23.22 34.32
CA THR A 594 -73.53 -22.62 33.24
C THR A 594 -74.56 -23.61 32.70
N GLU A 595 -75.52 -23.15 31.90
CA GLU A 595 -76.43 -24.02 31.15
C GLU A 595 -75.91 -24.26 29.73
N ALA A 596 -75.86 -25.53 29.33
CA ALA A 596 -75.56 -25.94 27.97
C ALA A 596 -76.81 -26.53 27.30
N THR A 597 -76.97 -26.26 26.01
CA THR A 597 -78.10 -26.73 25.20
C THR A 597 -77.61 -27.37 23.91
N ILE A 598 -78.16 -28.53 23.53
CA ILE A 598 -77.91 -29.16 22.23
C ILE A 598 -78.99 -28.70 21.25
N LEU A 599 -78.55 -28.19 20.11
CA LEU A 599 -79.38 -27.76 18.99
C LEU A 599 -79.21 -28.73 17.81
N ASP A 600 -80.28 -29.04 17.09
CA ASP A 600 -80.19 -29.72 15.81
C ASP A 600 -79.64 -28.80 14.71
N ALA A 601 -79.41 -29.33 13.50
CA ALA A 601 -78.90 -28.57 12.37
C ALA A 601 -79.83 -27.43 11.90
N ALA A 602 -81.10 -27.42 12.32
CA ALA A 602 -82.05 -26.32 12.06
C ALA A 602 -82.08 -25.29 13.20
N GLY A 603 -81.25 -25.44 14.23
CA GLY A 603 -81.15 -24.53 15.38
C GLY A 603 -82.20 -24.77 16.46
N LYS A 604 -82.98 -25.86 16.39
CA LYS A 604 -83.99 -26.21 17.41
C LYS A 604 -83.33 -26.91 18.59
N THR A 605 -83.64 -26.47 19.81
CA THR A 605 -83.19 -27.14 21.04
C THR A 605 -83.78 -28.55 21.14
N VAL A 606 -82.89 -29.54 21.24
CA VAL A 606 -83.25 -30.96 21.39
C VAL A 606 -82.98 -31.46 22.81
N MET A 607 -81.99 -30.91 23.53
CA MET A 607 -81.68 -31.25 24.92
C MET A 607 -81.07 -30.04 25.65
N ALA A 608 -81.20 -29.98 26.97
CA ALA A 608 -80.58 -28.97 27.83
C ALA A 608 -80.05 -29.61 29.11
N LYS A 609 -78.92 -29.10 29.63
CA LYS A 609 -78.30 -29.58 30.86
C LYS A 609 -77.51 -28.47 31.55
N ALA A 610 -77.71 -28.32 32.86
CA ALA A 610 -76.83 -27.52 33.72
C ALA A 610 -75.48 -28.21 33.88
N LEU A 611 -74.40 -27.45 33.71
CA LEU A 611 -73.01 -27.88 33.89
C LEU A 611 -72.46 -27.33 35.20
N GLU A 612 -71.78 -28.19 35.94
CA GLU A 612 -70.94 -27.81 37.07
C GLU A 612 -69.49 -27.56 36.61
N VAL A 613 -68.68 -26.92 37.44
CA VAL A 613 -67.24 -26.76 37.16
C VAL A 613 -66.58 -28.15 37.14
N GLY A 614 -65.76 -28.42 36.12
CA GLY A 614 -65.10 -29.70 35.89
C GLY A 614 -65.84 -30.61 34.91
N PHE A 615 -65.66 -31.92 35.05
CA PHE A 615 -66.16 -32.91 34.09
C PHE A 615 -67.64 -33.24 34.32
N ASN A 616 -68.45 -33.03 33.29
CA ASN A 616 -69.87 -33.36 33.25
C ASN A 616 -70.12 -34.44 32.20
N SER A 617 -70.83 -35.51 32.57
CA SER A 617 -71.23 -36.56 31.64
C SER A 617 -72.62 -36.30 31.08
N TRP A 618 -72.82 -36.34 29.77
CA TRP A 618 -74.10 -36.06 29.10
C TRP A 618 -74.47 -37.19 28.14
N GLU A 619 -75.51 -37.94 28.49
CA GLU A 619 -76.03 -39.01 27.64
C GLU A 619 -76.83 -38.45 26.46
N ILE A 620 -76.48 -38.91 25.25
CA ILE A 620 -77.05 -38.47 23.97
C ILE A 620 -77.60 -39.63 23.12
N SER A 621 -77.83 -40.79 23.74
CA SER A 621 -78.33 -42.01 23.10
C SER A 621 -79.65 -41.82 22.33
N ASN A 622 -80.47 -40.85 22.75
CA ASN A 622 -81.75 -40.52 22.12
C ASN A 622 -81.63 -39.63 20.87
N LEU A 623 -80.43 -39.12 20.53
CA LEU A 623 -80.20 -38.36 19.31
C LEU A 623 -79.95 -39.27 18.12
N LYS A 624 -80.57 -38.96 16.97
CA LYS A 624 -80.27 -39.64 15.70
C LYS A 624 -78.88 -39.24 15.21
N ALA A 625 -78.23 -40.10 14.41
CA ALA A 625 -76.98 -39.77 13.72
C ALA A 625 -77.14 -38.48 12.90
N GLY A 626 -76.19 -37.55 13.06
CA GLY A 626 -76.26 -36.23 12.47
C GLY A 626 -75.34 -35.21 13.15
N VAL A 627 -75.33 -33.99 12.61
CA VAL A 627 -74.60 -32.85 13.17
C VAL A 627 -75.50 -32.09 14.13
N TYR A 628 -74.98 -31.79 15.31
CA TYR A 628 -75.63 -30.96 16.32
C TYR A 628 -74.67 -29.88 16.81
N PHE A 629 -75.19 -28.89 17.54
CA PHE A 629 -74.40 -27.82 18.13
C PHE A 629 -74.70 -27.70 19.61
N ILE A 630 -73.68 -27.74 20.46
CA ILE A 630 -73.79 -27.37 21.87
C ILE A 630 -73.61 -25.87 22.00
N LYS A 631 -74.67 -25.17 22.42
CA LYS A 631 -74.65 -23.76 22.78
C LYS A 631 -74.46 -23.63 24.29
N VAL A 632 -73.44 -22.87 24.70
CA VAL A 632 -73.19 -22.48 26.09
C VAL A 632 -73.31 -20.97 26.19
N THR A 633 -73.99 -20.47 27.23
CA THR A 633 -74.13 -19.02 27.45
C THR A 633 -73.51 -18.63 28.78
N VAL A 634 -72.50 -17.76 28.74
CA VAL A 634 -71.82 -17.21 29.92
C VAL A 634 -71.85 -15.68 29.79
N GLU A 635 -72.30 -14.98 30.83
CA GLU A 635 -72.32 -13.50 30.87
C GLU A 635 -72.94 -12.84 29.61
N ASN A 636 -74.09 -13.36 29.15
CA ASN A 636 -74.82 -12.95 27.95
C ASN A 636 -74.11 -13.16 26.60
N GLN A 637 -73.00 -13.89 26.54
CA GLN A 637 -72.37 -14.33 25.30
C GLN A 637 -72.59 -15.82 25.06
N SER A 638 -72.99 -16.18 23.84
CA SER A 638 -73.22 -17.58 23.45
C SER A 638 -72.10 -18.10 22.55
N THR A 639 -71.51 -19.23 22.95
CA THR A 639 -70.51 -19.96 22.15
C THR A 639 -71.12 -21.28 21.67
N PHE A 640 -70.81 -21.67 20.43
CA PHE A 640 -71.33 -22.88 19.80
C PHE A 640 -70.21 -23.87 19.51
N TYR A 641 -70.42 -25.12 19.90
CA TYR A 641 -69.52 -26.23 19.65
C TYR A 641 -70.21 -27.26 18.78
N LYS A 642 -69.68 -27.50 17.58
CA LYS A 642 -70.19 -28.53 16.69
C LYS A 642 -69.88 -29.91 17.26
N ILE A 643 -70.89 -30.78 17.35
CA ILE A 643 -70.73 -32.20 17.64
C ILE A 643 -71.31 -33.07 16.52
N ILE A 644 -70.73 -34.25 16.33
CA ILE A 644 -71.18 -35.23 15.35
C ILE A 644 -71.63 -36.48 16.11
N LYS A 645 -72.93 -36.78 16.04
CA LYS A 645 -73.48 -38.07 16.49
C LYS A 645 -73.40 -39.03 15.30
N TYR A 646 -72.82 -40.19 15.49
CA TYR A 646 -72.85 -41.27 14.49
C TYR A 646 -73.60 -42.50 14.99
#